data_AF-A0AAW1SLP9-F1
#
_entry.id   AF-A0AAW1SLP9-F1
#
_cell.length_a   1.000
_cell.length_b   1.000
_cell.length_c   1.000
_cell.angle_alpha   90.00
_cell.angle_beta   90.00
_cell.angle_gamma   90.00
#
_symmetry.space_group_name_H-M   'P 1'
#
loop_
_entity.id
_entity.type
_entity.pdbx_description
1 polymer ?
#
loop_
_entity_poly.entity_id
_entity_poly.type
_entity_poly.pdbx_seq_one_letter_code
_entity_poly.pdbx_strand_id
1 'polypeptide(L)'
;MPIPACCWWFQQLGDCACRCPYYQNMTQYDLTASELPFEDEYFSALQSTTLSSCPASRTGIPPAFSQYQSSFITAGATGSTLCGESFQLSSQFPSQGPCYAVWAPTITWFNRCIPTLPADVRAKVAASTAGLNGFYNTASTRLRRYLADIGKAKWLIIASGLGGGLVFSLVWMLVLRLCAGFIVWFTVLAANFLLLAVALYCYSKAGLITASGAVGKVLSDLPIQEDPSADDRHYWKIAAFCVTGFFVIIFLLTCVLIRRIRIAIACIKVAAQAVATMPALIFFPVIPLLMQAALIFYWIFVAAYLYSSGKSLLEMTMQLQMPFESTIQPVYRNTTSYNGITIATELGMAPSNSGGSNGALTVQSSPLTCAQDPDCSYELVWNHGLEWMFLYHFIGLLWTSQFIIGIGYVSMAGAVAKYYWAAGNRTALPACTVFSSFGVACRYHLGSIAKGSLFVALLQFFRWIFVYLDTHMKSWKGNSFLKGFLWCISCCLWVAEKIVKFINKNAYIMVAIKGQGYCRSASRAVSLLVSNALRVAVVSVVGDFLIWMGKLCIACAAGLLAFAISDTKYYTDPVNYPSMYLTSPILPIALSILIAYIVASLFSMVYDYAISTIVLCFCEDCESHNGHPQYAPALLLHTMGRPEAHMNS
;
A
#
# COMPACT_ATOMS: atom_id res chain seq x y z
N MET A 1 2.47 28.53 38.07
CA MET A 1 2.94 29.92 37.86
C MET A 1 3.77 29.95 36.58
N PRO A 2 3.70 30.99 35.75
CA PRO A 2 2.55 31.32 34.92
C PRO A 2 2.93 31.44 33.43
N ILE A 3 1.87 31.57 32.62
CA ILE A 3 1.84 31.88 31.19
C ILE A 3 2.32 33.33 30.94
N PRO A 4 2.97 33.59 29.79
CA PRO A 4 2.47 34.58 28.82
C PRO A 4 2.41 33.92 27.42
N ALA A 5 1.28 33.71 26.74
CA ALA A 5 0.26 34.63 26.25
C ALA A 5 0.85 35.87 25.55
N CYS A 6 1.43 35.67 24.36
CA CYS A 6 1.30 36.58 23.21
C CYS A 6 1.96 35.97 21.96
N CYS A 7 1.15 35.27 21.14
CA CYS A 7 1.25 35.22 19.66
C CYS A 7 0.17 34.26 19.10
N TRP A 8 -1.05 34.36 19.64
CA TRP A 8 -2.26 33.75 19.07
C TRP A 8 -3.05 34.82 18.30
N TRP A 9 -2.39 35.60 17.44
CA TRP A 9 -3.06 36.54 16.53
C TRP A 9 -2.21 36.72 15.27
N PHE A 10 -2.32 35.78 14.34
CA PHE A 10 -2.34 35.99 12.88
C PHE A 10 -2.78 34.69 12.20
N GLN A 11 -3.94 34.20 12.63
CA GLN A 11 -4.74 33.21 11.91
C GLN A 11 -5.79 33.98 11.09
N GLN A 12 -5.33 34.76 10.12
CA GLN A 12 -6.13 35.29 9.03
C GLN A 12 -5.18 35.88 8.01
N LEU A 13 -4.93 35.11 6.94
CA LEU A 13 -4.88 35.56 5.54
C LEU A 13 -4.44 34.33 4.72
N GLY A 14 -5.35 33.84 3.88
CA GLY A 14 -5.14 32.73 2.95
C GLY A 14 -4.29 33.10 1.74
N ASP A 15 -3.45 34.13 1.84
CA ASP A 15 -2.75 34.72 0.71
C ASP A 15 -1.24 34.51 0.84
N CYS A 16 -0.64 33.97 -0.22
CA CYS A 16 0.80 33.81 -0.41
C CYS A 16 1.57 35.15 -0.57
N ALA A 17 1.00 36.26 -0.11
CA ALA A 17 1.54 37.60 -0.30
C ALA A 17 2.70 37.92 0.66
N CYS A 18 2.86 37.20 1.78
CA CYS A 18 3.77 37.64 2.84
C CYS A 18 4.56 36.48 3.45
N ARG A 19 5.81 36.27 2.99
CA ARG A 19 6.91 35.66 3.75
C ARG A 19 8.24 35.98 3.05
N CYS A 20 9.07 36.82 3.67
CA CYS A 20 10.42 37.14 3.20
C CYS A 20 11.40 36.16 3.87
N PRO A 21 12.18 35.37 3.10
CA PRO A 21 13.20 34.50 3.69
C PRO A 21 14.59 35.16 3.54
N TYR A 22 15.32 35.34 4.64
CA TYR A 22 16.65 34.72 4.89
C TYR A 22 17.49 35.44 5.96
N TYR A 23 18.17 34.60 6.76
CA TYR A 23 19.42 34.83 7.49
C TYR A 23 20.60 34.37 6.60
N GLN A 24 21.76 35.04 6.71
CA GLN A 24 23.14 34.58 6.41
C GLN A 24 23.94 35.50 5.45
N ASN A 25 24.69 36.46 6.02
CA ASN A 25 26.15 36.61 5.80
C ASN A 25 26.69 37.80 6.63
N MET A 26 27.38 37.52 7.74
CA MET A 26 28.02 38.53 8.60
C MET A 26 29.46 38.88 8.18
N THR A 27 30.05 38.15 7.24
CA THR A 27 31.49 38.22 6.96
C THR A 27 31.90 39.19 5.84
N GLN A 28 30.95 39.89 5.21
CA GLN A 28 31.26 40.84 4.14
C GLN A 28 31.51 42.28 4.64
N TYR A 29 31.37 42.54 5.95
CA TYR A 29 31.36 43.90 6.50
C TYR A 29 32.31 44.15 7.69
N ASP A 30 33.29 43.27 7.93
CA ASP A 30 34.36 43.49 8.94
C ASP A 30 33.86 43.85 10.36
N LEU A 31 32.74 43.27 10.79
CA LEU A 31 32.23 43.45 12.15
C LEU A 31 32.55 42.21 12.99
N THR A 32 33.48 42.34 13.94
CA THR A 32 33.83 41.30 14.91
C THR A 32 32.75 41.19 15.98
N ALA A 33 32.29 39.96 16.24
CA ALA A 33 31.16 39.65 17.11
C ALA A 33 31.44 39.77 18.63
N SER A 34 32.45 40.54 19.07
CA SER A 34 32.89 40.52 20.47
C SER A 34 32.42 41.68 21.34
N GLU A 35 31.81 42.73 20.79
CA GLU A 35 31.27 43.83 21.61
C GLU A 35 30.02 44.37 20.92
N LEU A 36 28.82 44.04 21.43
CA LEU A 36 27.61 44.88 21.44
C LEU A 36 26.40 44.05 21.93
N PRO A 37 25.54 44.61 22.80
CA PRO A 37 24.35 43.94 23.33
C PRO A 37 23.25 43.79 22.25
N PHE A 38 22.68 42.59 22.16
CA PHE A 38 21.50 42.26 21.36
C PHE A 38 20.32 43.18 21.72
N GLU A 39 19.82 43.99 20.78
CA GLU A 39 18.66 43.66 19.92
C GLU A 39 18.01 44.88 19.19
N ASP A 40 18.40 46.14 19.45
CA ASP A 40 17.73 47.29 18.81
C ASP A 40 18.63 48.15 17.87
N GLU A 41 19.95 48.20 18.07
CA GLU A 41 20.85 49.08 17.29
C GLU A 41 21.19 48.55 15.87
N TYR A 42 21.08 47.24 15.64
CA TYR A 42 21.38 46.65 14.33
C TYR A 42 20.41 47.13 13.24
N PHE A 43 19.13 47.30 13.60
CA PHE A 43 18.09 47.71 12.65
C PHE A 43 18.08 49.22 12.38
N SER A 44 18.52 50.04 13.33
CA SER A 44 18.66 51.49 13.14
C SER A 44 19.87 51.85 12.28
N ALA A 45 20.98 51.10 12.39
CA ALA A 45 22.17 51.31 11.53
C ALA A 45 21.89 51.01 10.04
N LEU A 46 21.00 50.06 9.73
CA LEU A 46 20.59 49.73 8.36
C LEU A 46 19.71 50.82 7.71
N GLN A 47 18.98 51.61 8.50
CA GLN A 47 18.17 52.73 7.98
C GLN A 47 19.01 53.92 7.51
N SER A 48 20.26 54.06 8.00
CA SER A 48 21.14 55.18 7.65
C SER A 48 22.08 54.94 6.45
N THR A 49 22.07 53.74 5.86
CA THR A 49 23.01 53.39 4.78
C THR A 49 22.46 53.79 3.41
N THR A 50 22.77 55.01 2.96
CA THR A 50 22.47 55.45 1.59
C THR A 50 23.51 54.87 0.62
N LEU A 51 23.08 54.05 -0.36
CA LEU A 51 23.91 53.68 -1.51
C LEU A 51 24.05 54.92 -2.41
N SER A 52 25.24 55.55 -2.42
CA SER A 52 25.50 56.78 -3.17
C SER A 52 25.68 56.57 -4.69
N SER A 53 25.72 55.33 -5.18
CA SER A 53 25.66 55.03 -6.61
C SER A 53 25.34 53.56 -6.88
N CYS A 54 24.43 53.30 -7.83
CA CYS A 54 24.26 51.96 -8.39
C CYS A 54 25.40 51.67 -9.39
N PRO A 55 26.16 50.58 -9.24
CA PRO A 55 27.10 50.18 -10.27
C PRO A 55 26.33 49.85 -11.56
N ALA A 56 26.65 50.54 -12.65
CA ALA A 56 25.95 50.45 -13.94
C ALA A 56 25.90 49.04 -14.54
N SER A 57 26.70 48.09 -14.03
CA SER A 57 26.86 46.74 -14.56
C SER A 57 25.75 45.74 -14.21
N ARG A 58 24.71 46.12 -13.44
CA ARG A 58 23.53 45.25 -13.19
C ARG A 58 22.21 45.99 -13.39
N THR A 59 22.12 46.76 -14.47
CA THR A 59 20.89 47.41 -14.89
C THR A 59 20.24 46.58 -15.99
N GLY A 60 19.34 45.67 -15.61
CA GLY A 60 18.57 44.91 -16.59
C GLY A 60 17.93 43.64 -16.04
N ILE A 61 16.77 43.30 -16.61
CA ILE A 61 16.21 41.95 -16.54
C ILE A 61 17.28 40.99 -17.12
N PRO A 62 17.55 39.83 -16.50
CA PRO A 62 18.48 38.85 -17.07
C PRO A 62 18.16 38.59 -18.55
N PRO A 63 19.16 38.48 -19.45
CA PRO A 63 18.95 38.44 -20.90
C PRO A 63 17.88 37.42 -21.34
N ALA A 64 17.80 36.28 -20.64
CA ALA A 64 16.83 35.22 -20.86
C ALA A 64 15.35 35.64 -20.70
N PHE A 65 15.08 36.70 -19.94
CA PHE A 65 13.74 37.18 -19.61
C PHE A 65 13.40 38.55 -20.20
N SER A 66 14.34 39.18 -20.91
CA SER A 66 14.17 40.48 -21.57
C SER A 66 12.95 40.53 -22.51
N GLN A 67 12.66 39.43 -23.21
CA GLN A 67 11.50 39.29 -24.11
C GLN A 67 10.12 39.30 -23.42
N TYR A 68 10.06 39.22 -22.08
CA TYR A 68 8.81 39.20 -21.30
C TYR A 68 8.58 40.48 -20.48
N GLN A 69 9.43 41.49 -20.67
CA GLN A 69 9.42 42.74 -19.90
C GLN A 69 8.03 43.40 -19.84
N SER A 70 7.29 43.40 -20.95
CA SER A 70 5.93 43.99 -21.03
C SER A 70 4.84 43.20 -20.30
N SER A 71 5.11 41.94 -19.95
CA SER A 71 4.18 41.07 -19.20
C SER A 71 4.35 41.18 -17.68
N PHE A 72 5.47 41.75 -17.22
CA PHE A 72 5.85 41.83 -15.81
C PHE A 72 5.93 43.28 -15.29
N ILE A 73 6.03 44.27 -16.17
CA ILE A 73 6.12 45.69 -15.81
C ILE A 73 4.93 46.43 -16.42
N THR A 74 4.01 46.90 -15.59
CA THR A 74 2.92 47.80 -16.02
C THR A 74 3.51 49.14 -16.46
N ALA A 75 2.99 49.69 -17.56
CA ALA A 75 3.49 50.91 -18.21
C ALA A 75 3.67 52.07 -17.21
N GLY A 76 4.93 52.41 -16.91
CA GLY A 76 5.30 53.48 -15.97
C GLY A 76 6.80 53.58 -15.70
N ALA A 77 7.57 52.49 -15.89
CA ALA A 77 9.01 52.46 -15.63
C ALA A 77 9.86 52.36 -16.91
N THR A 78 9.63 53.23 -17.90
CA THR A 78 10.37 53.23 -19.17
C THR A 78 11.53 54.24 -19.22
N GLY A 79 12.03 54.77 -18.10
CA GLY A 79 13.01 55.86 -18.14
C GLY A 79 14.13 55.89 -17.09
N SER A 80 14.15 55.00 -16.10
CA SER A 80 15.16 55.11 -15.03
C SER A 80 15.65 53.74 -14.57
N THR A 81 16.97 53.66 -14.42
CA THR A 81 17.76 52.66 -13.69
C THR A 81 16.94 51.92 -12.63
N LEU A 82 16.65 50.63 -12.88
CA LEU A 82 15.96 49.73 -11.93
C LEU A 82 16.91 49.39 -10.78
N CYS A 83 17.09 50.34 -9.86
CA CYS A 83 17.73 50.13 -8.58
C CYS A 83 16.67 49.71 -7.54
N GLY A 84 17.10 48.92 -6.56
CA GLY A 84 16.23 48.32 -5.53
C GLY A 84 15.28 49.30 -4.83
N GLU A 85 15.64 50.59 -4.79
CA GLU A 85 14.84 51.70 -4.26
C GLU A 85 13.45 51.83 -4.94
N SER A 86 13.37 51.66 -6.27
CA SER A 86 12.09 51.71 -7.00
C SER A 86 11.13 50.58 -6.62
N PHE A 87 11.68 49.38 -6.37
CA PHE A 87 10.91 48.21 -5.92
C PHE A 87 10.57 48.28 -4.43
N GLN A 88 11.41 48.93 -3.63
CA GLN A 88 11.16 49.21 -2.22
C GLN A 88 9.98 50.18 -2.05
N LEU A 89 9.95 51.26 -2.84
CA LEU A 89 8.88 52.27 -2.87
C LEU A 89 7.55 51.72 -3.42
N SER A 90 7.60 50.68 -4.24
CA SER A 90 6.41 50.02 -4.82
C SER A 90 5.86 48.87 -3.96
N SER A 91 6.55 48.52 -2.87
CA SER A 91 6.10 47.45 -1.98
C SER A 91 4.99 47.97 -1.05
N GLN A 92 4.09 47.07 -0.62
CA GLN A 92 2.96 47.42 0.25
C GLN A 92 3.35 47.92 1.66
N PHE A 93 4.66 47.91 2.00
CA PHE A 93 5.20 48.42 3.27
C PHE A 93 6.49 49.22 3.03
N PRO A 94 6.40 50.54 2.76
CA PRO A 94 7.56 51.38 2.52
C PRO A 94 8.25 51.73 3.85
N SER A 95 9.12 50.85 4.37
CA SER A 95 10.18 51.17 5.37
C SER A 95 10.84 49.95 6.07
N GLN A 96 10.48 48.70 5.76
CA GLN A 96 11.04 47.52 6.45
C GLN A 96 11.75 46.55 5.51
N GLY A 97 13.08 46.66 5.39
CA GLY A 97 13.99 45.64 4.85
C GLY A 97 13.77 45.19 3.39
N PRO A 98 14.70 44.45 2.75
CA PRO A 98 14.57 44.08 1.34
C PRO A 98 13.67 42.86 1.20
N CYS A 99 12.36 43.07 1.18
CA CYS A 99 11.43 42.08 0.65
C CYS A 99 11.43 42.18 -0.88
N TYR A 100 11.87 41.12 -1.56
CA TYR A 100 11.87 41.06 -3.02
C TYR A 100 10.43 41.07 -3.56
N ALA A 101 10.20 41.84 -4.61
CA ALA A 101 8.89 41.88 -5.28
C ALA A 101 8.50 40.49 -5.79
N VAL A 102 7.25 40.10 -5.60
CA VAL A 102 6.67 38.89 -6.18
C VAL A 102 6.43 39.15 -7.67
N TRP A 103 7.18 38.47 -8.55
CA TRP A 103 7.12 38.72 -10.00
C TRP A 103 5.89 38.09 -10.69
N ALA A 104 5.16 37.19 -10.02
CA ALA A 104 3.93 36.60 -10.56
C ALA A 104 2.94 36.27 -9.43
N PRO A 105 1.62 36.49 -9.62
CA PRO A 105 0.61 36.17 -8.62
C PRO A 105 0.69 34.68 -8.25
N THR A 106 0.54 34.30 -6.99
CA THR A 106 0.71 32.91 -6.52
C THR A 106 -0.58 32.38 -5.88
N ILE A 107 -0.80 31.06 -5.94
CA ILE A 107 -1.90 30.38 -5.23
C ILE A 107 -1.35 29.45 -4.15
N THR A 108 -2.11 29.30 -3.06
CA THR A 108 -1.79 28.40 -1.95
C THR A 108 -2.21 26.96 -2.29
N TRP A 109 -1.27 26.02 -2.19
CA TRP A 109 -1.55 24.58 -2.27
C TRP A 109 -0.70 23.85 -1.23
N PHE A 110 -1.32 23.11 -0.29
CA PHE A 110 -0.63 22.41 0.82
C PHE A 110 0.45 23.26 1.51
N ASN A 111 0.11 24.46 1.99
CA ASN A 111 1.03 25.40 2.64
C ASN A 111 2.29 25.78 1.81
N ARG A 112 2.23 25.60 0.48
CA ARG A 112 3.25 26.08 -0.46
C ARG A 112 2.64 27.06 -1.45
N CYS A 113 3.43 28.05 -1.86
CA CYS A 113 3.03 29.07 -2.83
C CYS A 113 3.48 28.66 -4.23
N ILE A 114 2.52 28.50 -5.15
CA ILE A 114 2.77 28.12 -6.54
C ILE A 114 2.46 29.33 -7.43
N PRO A 115 3.41 29.80 -8.27
CA PRO A 115 3.18 30.93 -9.16
C PRO A 115 2.16 30.60 -10.25
N THR A 116 1.22 31.53 -10.44
CA THR A 116 0.26 31.56 -11.54
C THR A 116 0.83 32.39 -12.69
N LEU A 117 1.15 31.71 -13.79
CA LEU A 117 1.70 32.36 -14.98
C LEU A 117 0.56 33.01 -15.80
N PRO A 118 0.75 34.24 -16.33
CA PRO A 118 -0.17 34.88 -17.28
C PRO A 118 -0.47 33.99 -18.49
N ALA A 119 -1.65 34.14 -19.10
CA ALA A 119 -2.12 33.28 -20.18
C ALA A 119 -1.14 33.22 -21.38
N ASP A 120 -0.48 34.34 -21.67
CA ASP A 120 0.42 34.49 -22.82
C ASP A 120 1.77 33.79 -22.59
N VAL A 121 2.29 33.85 -21.36
CA VAL A 121 3.48 33.11 -20.92
C VAL A 121 3.15 31.62 -20.81
N ARG A 122 1.94 31.27 -20.38
CA ARG A 122 1.46 29.87 -20.33
C ARG A 122 1.35 29.25 -21.72
N ALA A 123 0.85 30.00 -22.71
CA ALA A 123 0.78 29.58 -24.11
C ALA A 123 2.15 29.46 -24.76
N LYS A 124 3.07 30.40 -24.48
CA LYS A 124 4.43 30.38 -25.04
C LYS A 124 5.36 29.38 -24.37
N VAL A 125 5.26 29.17 -23.06
CA VAL A 125 5.95 28.07 -22.35
C VAL A 125 5.43 26.73 -22.84
N ALA A 126 4.12 26.58 -23.08
CA ALA A 126 3.56 25.38 -23.72
C ALA A 126 4.07 25.17 -25.15
N ALA A 127 4.33 26.25 -25.91
CA ALA A 127 4.88 26.20 -27.25
C ALA A 127 6.40 25.95 -27.30
N SER A 128 7.20 26.56 -26.42
CA SER A 128 8.66 26.37 -26.36
C SER A 128 9.06 25.04 -25.71
N THR A 129 8.18 24.49 -24.86
CA THR A 129 8.35 23.13 -24.38
C THR A 129 7.84 22.08 -25.37
N ALA A 130 7.15 22.42 -26.47
CA ALA A 130 6.68 21.44 -27.45
C ALA A 130 7.81 20.57 -28.07
N GLY A 131 9.04 21.07 -28.14
CA GLY A 131 10.22 20.33 -28.61
C GLY A 131 10.86 19.38 -27.58
N LEU A 132 10.84 19.71 -26.28
CA LEU A 132 11.40 18.87 -25.20
C LEU A 132 10.33 17.98 -24.52
N ASN A 133 9.07 18.40 -24.61
CA ASN A 133 7.88 17.71 -24.10
C ASN A 133 7.44 16.54 -24.98
N GLY A 134 7.89 16.46 -26.22
CA GLY A 134 7.58 15.33 -27.09
C GLY A 134 8.02 13.98 -26.49
N PHE A 135 9.07 13.98 -25.67
CA PHE A 135 9.61 12.78 -25.05
C PHE A 135 9.06 12.48 -23.64
N TYR A 136 8.69 13.51 -22.85
CA TYR A 136 8.20 13.36 -21.47
C TYR A 136 6.67 13.53 -21.29
N ASN A 137 5.95 14.21 -22.19
CA ASN A 137 4.60 14.73 -21.90
C ASN A 137 3.41 14.03 -22.53
N THR A 138 3.57 12.88 -23.18
CA THR A 138 2.38 12.10 -23.61
C THR A 138 1.76 11.35 -22.43
N ALA A 139 2.55 10.83 -21.49
CA ALA A 139 2.06 10.09 -20.33
C ALA A 139 1.59 11.01 -19.18
N SER A 140 2.33 12.08 -18.88
CA SER A 140 2.02 13.01 -17.78
C SER A 140 0.74 13.82 -18.03
N THR A 141 0.47 14.22 -19.28
CA THR A 141 -0.78 14.91 -19.65
C THR A 141 -1.99 13.98 -19.67
N ARG A 142 -1.84 12.74 -20.16
CA ARG A 142 -2.90 11.70 -20.09
C ARG A 142 -3.24 11.36 -18.64
N LEU A 143 -2.22 11.16 -17.79
CA LEU A 143 -2.40 10.89 -16.37
C LEU A 143 -3.13 12.04 -15.67
N ARG A 144 -2.77 13.31 -15.93
CA ARG A 144 -3.48 14.47 -15.36
C ARG A 144 -4.95 14.52 -15.77
N ARG A 145 -5.27 14.18 -17.03
CA ARG A 145 -6.67 14.09 -17.49
C ARG A 145 -7.42 12.96 -16.77
N TYR A 146 -6.81 11.79 -16.64
CA TYR A 146 -7.43 10.68 -15.91
C TYR A 146 -7.63 10.98 -14.42
N LEU A 147 -6.68 11.66 -13.77
CA LEU A 147 -6.82 12.10 -12.38
C LEU A 147 -7.92 13.15 -12.21
N ALA A 148 -8.07 14.08 -13.17
CA ALA A 148 -9.18 15.03 -13.18
C ALA A 148 -10.54 14.32 -13.35
N ASP A 149 -10.60 13.26 -14.16
CA ASP A 149 -11.80 12.45 -14.37
C ASP A 149 -12.24 11.72 -13.09
N ILE A 150 -11.33 11.34 -12.18
CA ILE A 150 -11.70 10.76 -10.86
C ILE A 150 -12.56 11.75 -10.06
N GLY A 151 -12.16 13.02 -10.02
CA GLY A 151 -12.87 14.05 -9.26
C GLY A 151 -14.29 14.28 -9.78
N LYS A 152 -14.46 14.21 -11.11
CA LYS A 152 -15.77 14.35 -11.77
C LYS A 152 -16.63 13.10 -11.61
N ALA A 153 -16.03 11.92 -11.69
CA ALA A 153 -16.69 10.62 -11.59
C ALA A 153 -16.96 10.15 -10.15
N LYS A 154 -16.84 11.03 -9.15
CA LYS A 154 -17.01 10.66 -7.73
C LYS A 154 -18.34 9.96 -7.43
N TRP A 155 -19.44 10.41 -8.04
CA TRP A 155 -20.77 9.83 -7.84
C TRP A 155 -20.89 8.46 -8.49
N LEU A 156 -20.30 8.28 -9.69
CA LEU A 156 -20.19 6.99 -10.35
C LEU A 156 -19.43 6.01 -9.45
N ILE A 157 -18.23 6.37 -8.99
CA ILE A 157 -17.36 5.52 -8.17
C ILE A 157 -18.06 5.11 -6.87
N ILE A 158 -18.75 6.03 -6.19
CA ILE A 158 -19.50 5.75 -4.96
C ILE A 158 -20.71 4.83 -5.26
N ALA A 159 -21.49 5.13 -6.30
CA ALA A 159 -22.69 4.39 -6.63
C ALA A 159 -22.40 2.95 -7.08
N SER A 160 -21.48 2.73 -8.02
CA SER A 160 -21.17 1.39 -8.53
C SER A 160 -20.15 0.64 -7.66
N GLY A 161 -19.15 1.34 -7.13
CA GLY A 161 -18.07 0.73 -6.34
C GLY A 161 -18.52 0.38 -4.93
N LEU A 162 -18.96 1.39 -4.15
CA LEU A 162 -19.38 1.18 -2.77
C LEU A 162 -20.82 0.66 -2.69
N GLY A 163 -21.79 1.37 -3.28
CA GLY A 163 -23.20 0.99 -3.27
C GLY A 163 -23.44 -0.34 -3.98
N GLY A 164 -22.99 -0.45 -5.22
CA GLY A 164 -23.07 -1.68 -6.02
C GLY A 164 -22.32 -2.82 -5.37
N GLY A 165 -21.09 -2.60 -4.90
CA GLY A 165 -20.30 -3.61 -4.18
C GLY A 165 -21.02 -4.17 -2.95
N LEU A 166 -21.69 -3.33 -2.15
CA LEU A 166 -22.48 -3.75 -0.99
C LEU A 166 -23.69 -4.58 -1.40
N VAL A 167 -24.49 -4.09 -2.36
CA VAL A 167 -25.69 -4.78 -2.83
C VAL A 167 -25.33 -6.13 -3.45
N PHE A 168 -24.36 -6.18 -4.36
CA PHE A 168 -23.91 -7.42 -4.98
C PHE A 168 -23.31 -8.40 -3.97
N SER A 169 -22.63 -7.91 -2.92
CA SER A 169 -22.15 -8.76 -1.84
C SER A 169 -23.31 -9.41 -1.06
N LEU A 170 -24.37 -8.67 -0.75
CA LEU A 170 -25.56 -9.22 -0.09
C LEU A 170 -26.29 -10.23 -0.99
N VAL A 171 -26.42 -9.92 -2.29
CA VAL A 171 -27.00 -10.84 -3.29
C VAL A 171 -26.16 -12.11 -3.38
N TRP A 172 -24.84 -12.01 -3.44
CA TRP A 172 -23.95 -13.18 -3.47
C TRP A 172 -24.13 -14.07 -2.24
N MET A 173 -24.28 -13.47 -1.06
CA MET A 173 -24.53 -14.23 0.18
C MET A 173 -25.88 -14.97 0.14
N LEU A 174 -26.92 -14.36 -0.46
CA LEU A 174 -28.19 -15.03 -0.71
C LEU A 174 -28.04 -16.18 -1.73
N VAL A 175 -27.26 -15.97 -2.79
CA VAL A 175 -26.94 -17.00 -3.78
C VAL A 175 -26.23 -18.19 -3.13
N LEU A 176 -25.27 -17.97 -2.24
CA LEU A 176 -24.62 -19.07 -1.49
C LEU A 176 -25.61 -19.82 -0.59
N ARG A 177 -26.60 -19.15 -0.01
CA ARG A 177 -27.64 -19.79 0.79
C ARG A 177 -28.53 -20.71 -0.05
N LEU A 178 -28.96 -20.25 -1.22
CA LEU A 178 -29.94 -20.95 -2.06
C LEU A 178 -29.27 -21.99 -2.99
N CYS A 179 -28.16 -21.61 -3.61
CA CYS A 179 -27.59 -22.29 -4.77
C CYS A 179 -26.19 -22.88 -4.53
N ALA A 180 -25.60 -22.81 -3.33
CA ALA A 180 -24.23 -23.34 -3.09
C ALA A 180 -24.05 -24.79 -3.56
N GLY A 181 -25.07 -25.65 -3.37
CA GLY A 181 -25.00 -27.02 -3.85
C GLY A 181 -24.90 -27.10 -5.38
N PHE A 182 -25.76 -26.38 -6.10
CA PHE A 182 -25.74 -26.33 -7.56
C PHE A 182 -24.41 -25.79 -8.07
N ILE A 183 -23.91 -24.69 -7.50
CA ILE A 183 -22.65 -24.06 -7.89
C ILE A 183 -21.47 -25.03 -7.73
N VAL A 184 -21.37 -25.72 -6.58
CA VAL A 184 -20.28 -26.67 -6.33
C VAL A 184 -20.36 -27.88 -7.25
N TRP A 185 -21.55 -28.43 -7.50
CA TRP A 185 -21.70 -29.53 -8.44
C TRP A 185 -21.40 -29.10 -9.87
N PHE A 186 -21.88 -27.93 -10.28
CA PHE A 186 -21.60 -27.37 -11.59
C PHE A 186 -20.10 -27.20 -11.80
N THR A 187 -19.36 -26.65 -10.82
CA THR A 187 -17.91 -26.45 -10.97
C THR A 187 -17.13 -27.76 -10.99
N VAL A 188 -17.53 -28.74 -10.17
CA VAL A 188 -16.93 -30.09 -10.17
C VAL A 188 -17.19 -30.80 -11.50
N LEU A 189 -18.42 -30.75 -12.02
CA LEU A 189 -18.77 -31.36 -13.30
C LEU A 189 -18.09 -30.65 -14.47
N ALA A 190 -18.07 -29.31 -14.47
CA ALA A 190 -17.40 -28.51 -15.49
C ALA A 190 -15.89 -28.78 -15.52
N ALA A 191 -15.23 -28.93 -14.37
CA ALA A 191 -13.81 -29.27 -14.30
C ALA A 191 -13.52 -30.66 -14.90
N ASN A 192 -14.33 -31.66 -14.57
CA ASN A 192 -14.19 -33.00 -15.15
C ASN A 192 -14.48 -33.01 -16.66
N PHE A 193 -15.53 -32.31 -17.10
CA PHE A 193 -15.88 -32.19 -18.51
C PHE A 193 -14.80 -31.46 -19.31
N LEU A 194 -14.24 -30.36 -18.79
CA LEU A 194 -13.16 -29.63 -19.43
C LEU A 194 -11.91 -30.51 -19.57
N LEU A 195 -11.54 -31.27 -18.53
CA LEU A 195 -10.42 -32.21 -18.60
C LEU A 195 -10.66 -33.32 -19.63
N LEU A 196 -11.88 -33.84 -19.73
CA LEU A 196 -12.26 -34.79 -20.77
C LEU A 196 -12.15 -34.18 -22.17
N ALA A 197 -12.63 -32.93 -22.35
CA ALA A 197 -12.54 -32.23 -23.63
C ALA A 197 -11.09 -31.98 -24.04
N VAL A 198 -10.22 -31.59 -23.11
CA VAL A 198 -8.77 -31.43 -23.37
C VAL A 198 -8.13 -32.76 -23.71
N ALA A 199 -8.49 -33.86 -23.03
CA ALA A 199 -7.99 -35.20 -23.37
C ALA A 199 -8.38 -35.60 -24.80
N LEU A 200 -9.65 -35.40 -25.18
CA LEU A 200 -10.15 -35.70 -26.54
C LEU A 200 -9.47 -34.84 -27.60
N TYR A 201 -9.22 -33.56 -27.30
CA TYR A 201 -8.45 -32.67 -28.18
C TYR A 201 -7.00 -33.13 -28.36
N CYS A 202 -6.33 -33.57 -27.29
CA CYS A 202 -4.99 -34.15 -27.42
C CYS A 202 -5.00 -35.44 -28.24
N TYR A 203 -6.00 -36.30 -28.08
CA TYR A 203 -6.15 -37.54 -28.85
C TYR A 203 -6.42 -37.30 -30.34
N SER A 204 -7.14 -36.24 -30.69
CA SER A 204 -7.37 -35.88 -32.09
C SER A 204 -6.10 -35.37 -32.77
N LYS A 205 -5.34 -34.49 -32.12
CA LYS A 205 -4.03 -34.02 -32.61
C LYS A 205 -2.97 -35.12 -32.64
N ALA A 206 -3.05 -36.12 -31.76
CA ALA A 206 -2.21 -37.31 -31.79
C ALA A 206 -2.51 -38.26 -32.97
N GLY A 207 -3.65 -38.10 -33.66
CA GLY A 207 -4.11 -38.99 -34.73
C GLY A 207 -4.49 -40.39 -34.26
N LEU A 208 -4.83 -40.56 -32.98
CA LEU A 208 -5.23 -41.85 -32.38
C LEU A 208 -6.74 -42.10 -32.49
N ILE A 209 -7.55 -41.05 -32.63
CA ILE A 209 -8.98 -41.16 -32.96
C ILE A 209 -9.09 -41.22 -34.48
N THR A 210 -9.14 -42.44 -35.04
CA THR A 210 -9.44 -42.65 -36.45
C THR A 210 -10.90 -42.29 -36.76
N ALA A 211 -11.15 -41.71 -37.94
CA ALA A 211 -12.46 -41.25 -38.41
C ALA A 211 -13.56 -42.34 -38.51
N SER A 212 -13.23 -43.58 -38.15
CA SER A 212 -14.12 -44.74 -38.14
C SER A 212 -14.98 -44.88 -36.89
N GLY A 213 -14.75 -44.09 -35.83
CA GLY A 213 -15.57 -44.07 -34.61
C GLY A 213 -16.60 -42.93 -34.55
N ALA A 214 -17.67 -43.09 -33.75
CA ALA A 214 -18.72 -42.07 -33.57
C ALA A 214 -18.21 -40.69 -33.14
N VAL A 215 -17.09 -40.65 -32.39
CA VAL A 215 -16.42 -39.41 -31.96
C VAL A 215 -15.60 -38.77 -33.09
N GLY A 216 -15.02 -39.57 -33.98
CA GLY A 216 -14.22 -39.09 -35.11
C GLY A 216 -15.07 -38.34 -36.15
N LYS A 217 -16.32 -38.79 -36.36
CA LYS A 217 -17.26 -38.18 -37.31
C LYS A 217 -17.80 -36.81 -36.86
N VAL A 218 -17.99 -36.61 -35.56
CA VAL A 218 -18.40 -35.31 -34.97
C VAL A 218 -17.25 -34.30 -35.02
N LEU A 219 -16.01 -34.79 -34.95
CA LEU A 219 -14.83 -33.94 -34.89
C LEU A 219 -14.35 -33.47 -36.28
N SER A 220 -14.58 -34.27 -37.32
CA SER A 220 -14.23 -33.92 -38.71
C SER A 220 -15.07 -32.77 -39.29
N ASP A 221 -16.21 -32.43 -38.67
CA ASP A 221 -17.10 -31.36 -39.12
C ASP A 221 -16.73 -29.97 -38.53
N LEU A 222 -15.68 -29.88 -37.69
CA LEU A 222 -15.23 -28.61 -37.10
C LEU A 222 -14.13 -27.94 -37.98
N PRO A 223 -14.22 -26.63 -38.26
CA PRO A 223 -13.35 -25.93 -39.23
C PRO A 223 -11.90 -25.65 -38.75
N ILE A 224 -11.40 -26.36 -37.73
CA ILE A 224 -10.10 -26.10 -37.09
C ILE A 224 -9.19 -27.33 -37.27
N GLN A 225 -8.87 -27.68 -38.51
CA GLN A 225 -7.97 -28.80 -38.81
C GLN A 225 -6.70 -28.33 -39.53
N GLU A 226 -5.79 -27.72 -38.76
CA GLU A 226 -4.36 -27.77 -39.10
C GLU A 226 -3.81 -29.13 -38.69
N ASP A 227 -3.38 -29.93 -39.67
CA ASP A 227 -2.72 -31.20 -39.41
C ASP A 227 -1.29 -30.95 -38.88
N PRO A 228 -0.96 -31.43 -37.66
CA PRO A 228 0.37 -31.22 -37.08
C PRO A 228 1.45 -32.01 -37.83
N SER A 229 2.67 -31.47 -37.85
CA SER A 229 3.84 -32.08 -38.48
C SER A 229 4.19 -33.44 -37.84
N ALA A 230 4.95 -34.29 -38.55
CA ALA A 230 5.20 -35.68 -38.12
C ALA A 230 5.92 -35.78 -36.76
N ASP A 231 6.83 -34.86 -36.46
CA ASP A 231 7.57 -34.80 -35.19
C ASP A 231 6.67 -34.34 -34.03
N ASP A 232 5.75 -33.40 -34.28
CA ASP A 232 4.79 -32.92 -33.29
C ASP A 232 3.86 -34.04 -32.81
N ARG A 233 3.54 -34.99 -33.69
CA ARG A 233 2.62 -36.10 -33.39
C ARG A 233 3.13 -37.00 -32.26
N HIS A 234 4.44 -37.15 -32.09
CA HIS A 234 5.01 -37.92 -30.98
C HIS A 234 4.76 -37.22 -29.63
N TYR A 235 4.96 -35.90 -29.57
CA TYR A 235 4.70 -35.10 -28.37
C TYR A 235 3.20 -35.07 -28.00
N TRP A 236 2.31 -34.95 -28.99
CA TRP A 236 0.86 -35.01 -28.76
C TRP A 236 0.39 -36.35 -28.21
N LYS A 237 1.00 -37.47 -28.61
CA LYS A 237 0.69 -38.81 -28.04
C LYS A 237 1.05 -38.88 -26.56
N ILE A 238 2.24 -38.42 -26.20
CA ILE A 238 2.68 -38.38 -24.79
C ILE A 238 1.73 -37.50 -23.99
N ALA A 239 1.42 -36.29 -24.48
CA ALA A 239 0.50 -35.37 -23.84
C ALA A 239 -0.91 -35.99 -23.62
N ALA A 240 -1.45 -36.71 -24.61
CA ALA A 240 -2.75 -37.36 -24.51
C ALA A 240 -2.81 -38.40 -23.38
N PHE A 241 -1.77 -39.25 -23.24
CA PHE A 241 -1.70 -40.23 -22.15
C PHE A 241 -1.53 -39.54 -20.78
N CYS A 242 -0.69 -38.50 -20.68
CA CYS A 242 -0.52 -37.74 -19.45
C CYS A 242 -1.83 -37.06 -18.99
N VAL A 243 -2.54 -36.38 -19.91
CA VAL A 243 -3.81 -35.71 -19.62
C VAL A 243 -4.89 -36.72 -19.23
N THR A 244 -4.92 -37.89 -19.88
CA THR A 244 -5.89 -38.95 -19.55
C THR A 244 -5.62 -39.55 -18.17
N GLY A 245 -4.35 -39.82 -17.83
CA GLY A 245 -3.98 -40.25 -16.49
C GLY A 245 -4.38 -39.23 -15.42
N PHE A 246 -4.15 -37.93 -15.68
CA PHE A 246 -4.58 -36.86 -14.80
C PHE A 246 -6.11 -36.79 -14.66
N PHE A 247 -6.87 -36.91 -15.76
CA PHE A 247 -8.32 -36.97 -15.73
C PHE A 247 -8.83 -38.14 -14.89
N VAL A 248 -8.30 -39.35 -15.07
CA VAL A 248 -8.72 -40.53 -14.28
C VAL A 248 -8.45 -40.33 -12.80
N ILE A 249 -7.29 -39.77 -12.43
CA ILE A 249 -6.95 -39.47 -11.03
C ILE A 249 -7.95 -38.46 -10.44
N ILE A 250 -8.22 -37.35 -11.14
CA ILE A 250 -9.16 -36.32 -10.68
C ILE A 250 -10.59 -36.84 -10.61
N PHE A 251 -11.01 -37.67 -11.56
CA PHE A 251 -12.33 -38.30 -11.57
C PHE A 251 -12.49 -39.27 -10.39
N LEU A 252 -11.51 -40.14 -10.14
CA LEU A 252 -11.49 -41.04 -8.98
C LEU A 252 -11.50 -40.26 -7.66
N LEU A 253 -10.69 -39.19 -7.56
CA LEU A 253 -10.68 -38.31 -6.40
C LEU A 253 -12.05 -37.66 -6.19
N THR A 254 -12.70 -37.20 -7.25
CA THR A 254 -14.07 -36.65 -7.20
C THR A 254 -15.07 -37.69 -6.68
N CYS A 255 -15.01 -38.92 -7.18
CA CYS A 255 -15.86 -40.03 -6.73
C CYS A 255 -15.67 -40.36 -5.25
N VAL A 256 -14.43 -40.40 -4.77
CA VAL A 256 -14.12 -40.66 -3.35
C VAL A 256 -14.60 -39.51 -2.44
N LEU A 257 -14.44 -38.26 -2.89
CA LEU A 257 -14.81 -37.08 -2.13
C LEU A 257 -16.31 -36.73 -2.21
N ILE A 258 -17.10 -37.43 -3.04
CA ILE A 258 -18.52 -37.14 -3.30
C ILE A 258 -19.36 -37.02 -2.02
N ARG A 259 -19.16 -37.93 -1.07
CA ARG A 259 -19.87 -37.93 0.23
C ARG A 259 -19.42 -36.79 1.12
N ARG A 260 -18.14 -36.39 1.03
CA ARG A 260 -17.54 -35.31 1.83
C ARG A 260 -17.94 -33.94 1.30
N ILE A 261 -18.03 -33.78 -0.03
CA ILE A 261 -18.53 -32.57 -0.69
C ILE A 261 -19.97 -32.27 -0.25
N ARG A 262 -20.83 -33.28 -0.09
CA ARG A 262 -22.20 -33.08 0.45
C ARG A 262 -22.19 -32.48 1.85
N ILE A 263 -21.31 -32.94 2.74
CA ILE A 263 -21.14 -32.39 4.09
C ILE A 263 -20.59 -30.97 4.02
N ALA A 264 -19.61 -30.71 3.15
CA ALA A 264 -19.06 -29.38 2.93
C ALA A 264 -20.14 -28.37 2.52
N ILE A 265 -20.98 -28.72 1.54
CA ILE A 265 -22.11 -27.90 1.09
C ILE A 265 -23.07 -27.63 2.26
N ALA A 266 -23.32 -28.62 3.12
CA ALA A 266 -24.16 -28.44 4.30
C ALA A 266 -23.56 -27.43 5.29
N CYS A 267 -22.27 -27.56 5.62
CA CYS A 267 -21.56 -26.60 6.48
C CYS A 267 -21.59 -25.17 5.92
N ILE A 268 -21.36 -25.03 4.62
CA ILE A 268 -21.39 -23.77 3.86
C ILE A 268 -22.79 -23.12 3.93
N LYS A 269 -23.85 -23.91 3.73
CA LYS A 269 -25.24 -23.44 3.85
C LYS A 269 -25.59 -23.06 5.29
N VAL A 270 -25.18 -23.84 6.28
CA VAL A 270 -25.41 -23.52 7.70
C VAL A 270 -24.66 -22.25 8.11
N ALA A 271 -23.42 -22.07 7.65
CA ALA A 271 -22.66 -20.83 7.86
C ALA A 271 -23.38 -19.63 7.22
N ALA A 272 -23.91 -19.78 6.00
CA ALA A 272 -24.69 -18.73 5.34
C ALA A 272 -25.98 -18.40 6.11
N GLN A 273 -26.66 -19.42 6.66
CA GLN A 273 -27.82 -19.23 7.53
C GLN A 273 -27.45 -18.49 8.83
N ALA A 274 -26.34 -18.85 9.47
CA ALA A 274 -25.86 -18.18 10.68
C ALA A 274 -25.57 -16.69 10.44
N VAL A 275 -24.91 -16.34 9.33
CA VAL A 275 -24.64 -14.95 8.96
C VAL A 275 -25.95 -14.19 8.67
N ALA A 276 -26.93 -14.84 8.04
CA ALA A 276 -28.22 -14.24 7.72
C ALA A 276 -29.13 -14.03 8.95
N THR A 277 -29.06 -14.89 9.96
CA THR A 277 -29.84 -14.75 11.21
C THR A 277 -29.28 -13.67 12.14
N MET A 278 -27.98 -13.37 12.03
CA MET A 278 -27.27 -12.39 12.83
C MET A 278 -26.71 -11.24 11.95
N PRO A 279 -27.56 -10.31 11.47
CA PRO A 279 -27.14 -9.27 10.52
C PRO A 279 -26.03 -8.34 11.05
N ALA A 280 -25.93 -8.17 12.37
CA ALA A 280 -24.85 -7.41 13.00
C ALA A 280 -23.45 -8.01 12.72
N LEU A 281 -23.36 -9.31 12.42
CA LEU A 281 -22.10 -10.00 12.09
C LEU A 281 -21.49 -9.47 10.78
N ILE A 282 -22.32 -9.00 9.85
CA ILE A 282 -21.89 -8.47 8.54
C ILE A 282 -21.19 -7.11 8.68
N PHE A 283 -21.70 -6.26 9.58
CA PHE A 283 -21.14 -4.92 9.80
C PHE A 283 -19.98 -4.92 10.80
N PHE A 284 -19.85 -5.98 11.59
CA PHE A 284 -18.82 -6.09 12.62
C PHE A 284 -17.38 -5.88 12.12
N PRO A 285 -16.92 -6.39 10.95
CA PRO A 285 -15.58 -6.15 10.42
C PRO A 285 -15.24 -4.68 10.14
N VAL A 286 -16.23 -3.78 10.07
CA VAL A 286 -15.98 -2.34 9.95
C VAL A 286 -15.23 -1.83 11.19
N ILE A 287 -15.52 -2.37 12.38
CA ILE A 287 -14.85 -1.98 13.63
C ILE A 287 -13.34 -2.27 13.59
N PRO A 288 -12.88 -3.54 13.39
CA PRO A 288 -11.45 -3.82 13.29
C PRO A 288 -10.82 -3.14 12.06
N LEU A 289 -11.55 -2.88 10.98
CA LEU A 289 -11.05 -2.10 9.84
C LEU A 289 -10.74 -0.65 10.25
N LEU A 290 -11.66 0.02 10.97
CA LEU A 290 -11.45 1.38 11.47
C LEU A 290 -10.31 1.41 12.50
N MET A 291 -10.24 0.43 13.40
CA MET A 291 -9.13 0.30 14.35
C MET A 291 -7.79 0.11 13.62
N GLN A 292 -7.76 -0.69 12.55
CA GLN A 292 -6.57 -0.90 11.74
C GLN A 292 -6.15 0.37 11.01
N ALA A 293 -7.10 1.11 10.42
CA ALA A 293 -6.82 2.38 9.76
C ALA A 293 -6.28 3.43 10.74
N ALA A 294 -6.89 3.53 11.92
CA ALA A 294 -6.42 4.41 12.99
C ALA A 294 -5.01 4.03 13.46
N LEU A 295 -4.71 2.74 13.59
CA LEU A 295 -3.38 2.26 13.93
C LEU A 295 -2.34 2.62 12.87
N ILE A 296 -2.66 2.45 11.58
CA ILE A 296 -1.76 2.82 10.48
C ILE A 296 -1.51 4.33 10.48
N PHE A 297 -2.56 5.14 10.65
CA PHE A 297 -2.44 6.58 10.72
C PHE A 297 -1.55 7.02 11.90
N TYR A 298 -1.82 6.49 13.10
CA TYR A 298 -1.00 6.71 14.29
C TYR A 298 0.46 6.31 14.05
N TRP A 299 0.68 5.14 13.43
CA TRP A 299 2.02 4.64 13.17
C TRP A 299 2.80 5.54 12.21
N ILE A 300 2.19 5.94 11.09
CA ILE A 300 2.79 6.85 10.10
C ILE A 300 3.12 8.19 10.75
N PHE A 301 2.18 8.75 11.53
CA PHE A 301 2.39 10.00 12.24
C PHE A 301 3.63 9.93 13.13
N VAL A 302 3.70 8.96 14.05
CA VAL A 302 4.85 8.81 14.95
C VAL A 302 6.15 8.48 14.19
N ALA A 303 6.09 7.66 13.14
CA ALA A 303 7.25 7.34 12.30
C ALA A 303 7.80 8.60 11.59
N ALA A 304 6.94 9.50 11.14
CA ALA A 304 7.35 10.77 10.54
C ALA A 304 8.05 11.69 11.55
N TYR A 305 7.55 11.79 12.79
CA TYR A 305 8.24 12.53 13.85
C TYR A 305 9.59 11.92 14.19
N LEU A 306 9.66 10.59 14.29
CA LEU A 306 10.90 9.90 14.61
C LEU A 306 11.94 10.08 13.48
N TYR A 307 11.51 9.96 12.22
CA TYR A 307 12.36 10.23 11.06
C TYR A 307 12.89 11.67 11.05
N SER A 308 12.04 12.65 11.36
CA SER A 308 12.42 14.07 11.39
C SER A 308 13.34 14.46 12.55
N SER A 309 13.52 13.58 13.54
CA SER A 309 14.36 13.85 14.72
C SER A 309 15.84 13.47 14.54
N GLY A 310 16.20 12.89 13.39
CA GLY A 310 17.59 12.59 13.04
C GLY A 310 18.43 13.87 12.90
N LYS A 311 19.73 13.78 13.21
CA LYS A 311 20.65 14.90 13.05
C LYS A 311 21.13 14.94 11.60
N SER A 312 21.07 16.10 10.96
CA SER A 312 21.68 16.32 9.64
C SER A 312 23.19 16.50 9.81
N LEU A 313 24.00 15.56 9.30
CA LEU A 313 25.43 15.77 9.13
C LEU A 313 25.72 16.15 7.68
N LEU A 314 26.59 17.14 7.49
CA LEU A 314 27.00 17.63 6.18
C LEU A 314 28.27 16.89 5.78
N GLU A 315 28.20 15.97 4.82
CA GLU A 315 29.40 15.37 4.23
C GLU A 315 29.92 16.30 3.12
N MET A 316 31.02 17.00 3.39
CA MET A 316 31.79 17.71 2.36
C MET A 316 32.84 16.76 1.79
N THR A 317 32.65 16.27 0.57
CA THR A 317 33.71 15.61 -0.18
C THR A 317 34.59 16.67 -0.86
N MET A 318 35.79 16.91 -0.33
CA MET A 318 36.77 17.75 -1.03
C MET A 318 37.43 16.94 -2.16
N GLN A 319 37.05 17.21 -3.40
CA GLN A 319 37.77 16.73 -4.59
C GLN A 319 38.99 17.64 -4.85
N LEU A 320 40.19 17.16 -4.55
CA LEU A 320 41.44 17.80 -4.97
C LEU A 320 41.72 17.45 -6.44
N GLN A 321 41.26 18.28 -7.36
CA GLN A 321 41.63 18.18 -8.77
C GLN A 321 42.96 18.92 -8.99
N MET A 322 44.07 18.19 -9.07
CA MET A 322 45.36 18.78 -9.44
C MET A 322 45.47 18.89 -10.97
N PRO A 323 45.79 20.07 -11.54
CA PRO A 323 45.90 20.25 -12.97
C PRO A 323 47.36 20.10 -13.42
N PHE A 324 48.06 19.00 -13.08
CA PHE A 324 49.21 18.50 -13.86
C PHE A 324 49.78 17.21 -13.27
N GLU A 325 50.24 16.33 -14.16
CA GLU A 325 51.03 15.14 -13.83
C GLU A 325 52.48 15.58 -13.56
N SER A 326 52.89 15.67 -12.30
CA SER A 326 54.32 15.81 -11.97
C SER A 326 54.69 15.10 -10.68
N THR A 327 55.82 14.41 -10.72
CA THR A 327 56.33 13.48 -9.70
C THR A 327 56.95 14.24 -8.52
N ILE A 328 56.15 14.78 -7.60
CA ILE A 328 56.67 15.28 -6.32
C ILE A 328 55.72 14.84 -5.19
N GLN A 329 56.29 14.16 -4.18
CA GLN A 329 55.57 13.72 -2.97
C GLN A 329 55.47 14.88 -1.96
N PRO A 330 54.27 15.17 -1.40
CA PRO A 330 54.11 16.24 -0.41
C PRO A 330 54.61 15.82 0.98
N VAL A 331 55.33 16.71 1.67
CA VAL A 331 55.69 16.58 3.09
C VAL A 331 54.86 17.57 3.91
N TYR A 332 54.05 17.07 4.85
CA TYR A 332 53.18 17.89 5.70
C TYR A 332 53.95 18.47 6.88
N ARG A 333 53.93 19.80 7.06
CA ARG A 333 54.78 20.46 8.07
C ARG A 333 54.06 20.92 9.34
N ASN A 334 52.73 21.13 9.34
CA ASN A 334 51.95 21.38 10.55
C ASN A 334 50.47 20.97 10.39
N THR A 335 49.89 20.41 11.45
CA THR A 335 48.48 19.98 11.52
C THR A 335 47.80 20.61 12.72
N THR A 336 46.68 21.30 12.50
CA THR A 336 45.78 21.75 13.58
C THR A 336 44.48 20.95 13.54
N SER A 337 44.05 20.48 14.70
CA SER A 337 42.85 19.65 14.89
C SER A 337 41.71 20.51 15.45
N TYR A 338 40.55 20.46 14.80
CA TYR A 338 39.30 21.00 15.34
C TYR A 338 38.24 19.89 15.28
N ASN A 339 37.66 19.53 16.43
CA ASN A 339 36.68 18.44 16.58
C ASN A 339 37.04 17.13 15.86
N GLY A 340 38.30 16.70 15.96
CA GLY A 340 38.75 15.40 15.46
C GLY A 340 39.02 15.34 13.96
N ILE A 341 38.93 16.46 13.24
CA ILE A 341 39.32 16.57 11.83
C ILE A 341 40.65 17.30 11.77
N THR A 342 41.65 16.63 11.19
CA THR A 342 43.02 17.13 11.02
C THR A 342 43.12 17.82 9.66
N ILE A 343 43.26 19.15 9.64
CA ILE A 343 43.43 19.93 8.40
C ILE A 343 44.89 20.42 8.35
N ALA A 344 45.61 20.06 7.28
CA ALA A 344 46.95 20.57 7.03
C ALA A 344 46.84 21.99 6.45
N THR A 345 47.39 22.99 7.13
CA THR A 345 47.19 24.40 6.80
C THR A 345 48.29 25.02 5.95
N GLU A 346 49.42 24.34 5.72
CA GLU A 346 50.45 24.82 4.79
C GLU A 346 51.15 23.69 4.00
N LEU A 347 51.28 23.90 2.68
CA LEU A 347 52.11 23.12 1.76
C LEU A 347 53.38 23.92 1.44
N GLY A 348 54.54 23.47 1.91
CA GLY A 348 55.84 24.10 1.61
C GLY A 348 56.67 23.26 0.64
N MET A 349 57.16 23.87 -0.45
CA MET A 349 58.15 23.28 -1.36
C MET A 349 59.58 23.65 -0.90
N ALA A 350 60.54 22.72 -0.96
CA ALA A 350 61.96 23.02 -0.81
C ALA A 350 62.53 23.58 -2.14
N PRO A 351 63.50 24.52 -2.12
CA PRO A 351 63.86 25.28 -3.32
C PRO A 351 64.77 24.48 -4.27
N SER A 352 64.50 24.55 -5.56
CA SER A 352 65.49 24.28 -6.62
C SER A 352 65.66 25.52 -7.49
N ASN A 353 66.92 25.87 -7.74
CA ASN A 353 67.35 27.11 -8.40
C ASN A 353 66.82 27.23 -9.83
N SER A 354 65.99 28.25 -10.11
CA SER A 354 66.05 29.07 -11.33
C SER A 354 64.95 30.14 -11.29
N GLY A 355 65.30 31.37 -11.67
CA GLY A 355 64.48 32.55 -11.47
C GLY A 355 63.19 32.55 -12.29
N GLY A 356 62.08 32.85 -11.62
CA GLY A 356 60.77 33.08 -12.24
C GLY A 356 59.70 33.28 -11.17
N SER A 357 59.22 34.53 -11.04
CA SER A 357 58.02 35.02 -10.33
C SER A 357 57.39 34.13 -9.24
N ASN A 358 57.40 34.65 -7.99
CA ASN A 358 56.61 34.14 -6.86
C ASN A 358 55.11 34.17 -7.18
N GLY A 359 54.57 33.08 -7.75
CA GLY A 359 53.12 32.86 -7.82
C GLY A 359 52.64 32.36 -6.46
N ALA A 360 52.02 33.23 -5.66
CA ALA A 360 51.29 32.80 -4.48
C ALA A 360 50.09 31.96 -4.94
N LEU A 361 50.10 30.66 -4.64
CA LEU A 361 48.93 29.81 -4.83
C LEU A 361 47.93 30.14 -3.72
N THR A 362 46.98 31.03 -3.99
CA THR A 362 45.86 31.29 -3.09
C THR A 362 44.92 30.10 -3.13
N VAL A 363 44.99 29.22 -2.14
CA VAL A 363 43.94 28.23 -1.88
C VAL A 363 42.76 29.01 -1.29
N GLN A 364 41.81 29.36 -2.15
CA GLN A 364 40.55 29.96 -1.72
C GLN A 364 39.68 28.83 -1.14
N SER A 365 39.82 28.56 0.16
CA SER A 365 38.88 27.73 0.91
C SER A 365 37.58 28.51 1.12
N SER A 366 36.81 28.68 0.05
CA SER A 366 35.41 29.07 0.20
C SER A 366 34.70 27.88 0.82
N PRO A 367 34.05 27.99 1.99
CA PRO A 367 33.16 26.94 2.46
C PRO A 367 32.06 26.84 1.41
N LEU A 368 32.14 25.83 0.54
CA LEU A 368 31.14 25.62 -0.49
C LEU A 368 29.85 25.30 0.26
N THR A 369 28.95 26.27 0.37
CA THR A 369 27.61 26.02 0.89
C THR A 369 26.97 24.99 -0.04
N CYS A 370 26.50 23.87 0.49
CA CYS A 370 25.80 22.82 -0.26
C CYS A 370 24.65 23.30 -1.16
N ALA A 371 24.22 24.54 -1.01
CA ALA A 371 23.31 25.23 -1.92
C ALA A 371 23.84 25.35 -3.37
N GLN A 372 25.15 25.21 -3.61
CA GLN A 372 25.77 25.45 -4.92
C GLN A 372 26.30 24.19 -5.63
N ASP A 373 26.33 23.04 -4.96
CA ASP A 373 26.83 21.78 -5.51
C ASP A 373 25.69 20.79 -5.74
N PRO A 374 25.42 20.35 -6.99
CA PRO A 374 24.39 19.36 -7.28
C PRO A 374 24.65 17.99 -6.65
N ASP A 375 25.89 17.70 -6.25
CA ASP A 375 26.28 16.45 -5.61
C ASP A 375 26.25 16.52 -4.07
N CYS A 376 25.95 17.68 -3.47
CA CYS A 376 25.78 17.75 -2.02
C CYS A 376 24.40 17.22 -1.58
N SER A 377 24.40 16.10 -0.86
CA SER A 377 23.23 15.54 -0.18
C SER A 377 23.36 15.67 1.34
N TYR A 378 22.24 15.98 2.01
CA TYR A 378 22.16 15.86 3.46
C TYR A 378 21.96 14.38 3.82
N GLU A 379 22.83 13.81 4.66
CA GLU A 379 22.59 12.50 5.25
C GLU A 379 21.97 12.70 6.65
N LEU A 380 20.76 12.17 6.85
CA LEU A 380 20.17 12.10 8.18
C LEU A 380 20.80 10.92 8.93
N VAL A 381 21.70 11.24 9.86
CA VAL A 381 22.31 10.23 10.72
C VAL A 381 21.44 10.01 11.95
N TRP A 382 21.02 8.77 12.15
CA TRP A 382 20.21 8.36 13.29
C TRP A 382 21.12 7.91 14.44
N ASN A 383 20.79 8.33 15.66
CA ASN A 383 21.44 7.78 16.85
C ASN A 383 20.83 6.41 17.18
N HIS A 384 21.60 5.49 17.77
CA HIS A 384 21.14 4.19 18.25
C HIS A 384 19.84 4.25 19.04
N GLY A 385 19.64 5.28 19.88
CA GLY A 385 18.37 5.47 20.60
C GLY A 385 17.16 5.59 19.67
N LEU A 386 17.28 6.35 18.58
CA LEU A 386 16.23 6.53 17.57
C LEU A 386 15.99 5.25 16.76
N GLU A 387 17.06 4.52 16.43
CA GLU A 387 16.97 3.22 15.75
C GLU A 387 16.16 2.20 16.57
N TRP A 388 16.46 2.07 17.87
CA TRP A 388 15.73 1.18 18.78
C TRP A 388 14.28 1.61 18.99
N MET A 389 14.00 2.93 19.07
CA MET A 389 12.64 3.44 19.15
C MET A 389 11.84 3.12 17.89
N PHE A 390 12.45 3.25 16.70
CA PHE A 390 11.81 2.93 15.44
C PHE A 390 11.50 1.44 15.36
N LEU A 391 12.45 0.59 15.78
CA LEU A 391 12.28 -0.85 15.83
C LEU A 391 11.14 -1.26 16.77
N TYR A 392 11.11 -0.69 17.98
CA TYR A 392 10.03 -0.93 18.94
C TYR A 392 8.67 -0.53 18.36
N HIS A 393 8.59 0.65 17.73
CA HIS A 393 7.36 1.15 17.10
C HIS A 393 6.90 0.28 15.93
N PHE A 394 7.84 -0.25 15.12
CA PHE A 394 7.55 -1.19 14.04
C PHE A 394 7.05 -2.54 14.54
N ILE A 395 7.69 -3.12 15.57
CA ILE A 395 7.21 -4.36 16.21
C ILE A 395 5.83 -4.13 16.83
N GLY A 396 5.62 -2.96 17.45
CA GLY A 396 4.34 -2.51 17.97
C GLY A 396 3.23 -2.52 16.91
N LEU A 397 3.50 -2.01 15.70
CA LEU A 397 2.56 -2.07 14.56
C LEU A 397 2.17 -3.50 14.20
N LEU A 398 3.16 -4.39 14.05
CA LEU A 398 2.91 -5.79 13.69
C LEU A 398 2.07 -6.49 14.76
N TRP A 399 2.40 -6.29 16.03
CA TRP A 399 1.71 -6.94 17.15
C TRP A 399 0.28 -6.43 17.33
N THR A 400 0.08 -5.11 17.35
CA THR A 400 -1.25 -4.49 17.49
C THR A 400 -2.14 -4.79 16.29
N SER A 401 -1.59 -4.83 15.08
CA SER A 401 -2.29 -5.26 13.87
C SER A 401 -2.83 -6.69 13.99
N GLN A 402 -1.97 -7.65 14.38
CA GLN A 402 -2.41 -9.04 14.61
C GLN A 402 -3.39 -9.16 15.78
N PHE A 403 -3.27 -8.30 16.79
CA PHE A 403 -4.17 -8.28 17.94
C PHE A 403 -5.58 -7.81 17.56
N ILE A 404 -5.70 -6.74 16.76
CA ILE A 404 -6.99 -6.24 16.24
C ILE A 404 -7.69 -7.32 15.41
N ILE A 405 -6.95 -7.98 14.50
CA ILE A 405 -7.46 -9.10 13.71
C ILE A 405 -7.93 -10.25 14.63
N GLY A 406 -7.14 -10.58 15.67
CA GLY A 406 -7.48 -11.62 16.63
C GLY A 406 -8.75 -11.34 17.44
N ILE A 407 -8.96 -10.09 17.88
CA ILE A 407 -10.20 -9.67 18.56
C ILE A 407 -11.39 -9.84 17.61
N GLY A 408 -11.26 -9.38 16.37
CA GLY A 408 -12.31 -9.53 15.37
C GLY A 408 -12.70 -11.00 15.19
N TYR A 409 -11.68 -11.85 15.07
CA TYR A 409 -11.83 -13.27 14.83
C TYR A 409 -12.52 -14.02 15.99
N VAL A 410 -12.07 -13.82 17.24
CA VAL A 410 -12.71 -14.42 18.44
C VAL A 410 -14.15 -13.96 18.61
N SER A 411 -14.45 -12.70 18.31
CA SER A 411 -15.79 -12.13 18.45
C SER A 411 -16.78 -12.74 17.46
N MET A 412 -16.38 -12.86 16.19
CA MET A 412 -17.19 -13.49 15.14
C MET A 412 -17.35 -14.99 15.39
N ALA A 413 -16.27 -15.69 15.74
CA ALA A 413 -16.32 -17.10 16.10
C ALA A 413 -17.23 -17.35 17.30
N GLY A 414 -17.19 -16.51 18.34
CA GLY A 414 -18.08 -16.64 19.49
C GLY A 414 -19.56 -16.46 19.15
N ALA A 415 -19.89 -15.56 18.22
CA ALA A 415 -21.26 -15.38 17.76
C ALA A 415 -21.77 -16.59 16.96
N VAL A 416 -20.96 -17.09 16.03
CA VAL A 416 -21.31 -18.27 15.21
C VAL A 416 -21.35 -19.54 16.06
N ALA A 417 -20.47 -19.67 17.05
CA ALA A 417 -20.51 -20.78 18.00
C ALA A 417 -21.80 -20.77 18.83
N LYS A 418 -22.25 -19.61 19.34
CA LYS A 418 -23.55 -19.50 20.03
C LYS A 418 -24.70 -19.95 19.13
N TYR A 419 -24.70 -19.55 17.86
CA TYR A 419 -25.70 -20.01 16.89
C TYR A 419 -25.67 -21.53 16.67
N TYR A 420 -24.47 -22.11 16.52
CA TYR A 420 -24.31 -23.55 16.35
C TYR A 420 -24.83 -24.32 17.57
N TRP A 421 -24.36 -23.98 18.78
CA TRP A 421 -24.73 -24.69 20.00
C TRP A 421 -26.19 -24.44 20.44
N ALA A 422 -26.86 -23.44 19.88
CA ALA A 422 -28.30 -23.24 19.99
C ALA A 422 -29.12 -24.03 18.96
N ALA A 423 -28.52 -24.99 18.25
CA ALA A 423 -29.15 -25.78 17.18
C ALA A 423 -29.77 -24.93 16.05
N GLY A 424 -29.27 -23.70 15.85
CA GLY A 424 -29.83 -22.74 14.90
C GLY A 424 -31.09 -22.02 15.37
N ASN A 425 -31.48 -22.19 16.64
CA ASN A 425 -32.64 -21.50 17.21
C ASN A 425 -32.34 -20.01 17.45
N ARG A 426 -33.05 -19.14 16.71
CA ARG A 426 -32.87 -17.69 16.81
C ARG A 426 -33.34 -17.12 18.15
N THR A 427 -34.34 -17.71 18.81
CA THR A 427 -34.90 -17.15 20.05
C THR A 427 -33.98 -17.37 21.26
N ALA A 428 -33.09 -18.35 21.18
CA ALA A 428 -32.07 -18.61 22.20
C ALA A 428 -30.89 -17.63 22.15
N LEU A 429 -30.82 -16.76 21.13
CA LEU A 429 -29.71 -15.85 20.91
C LEU A 429 -30.01 -14.44 21.47
N PRO A 430 -29.02 -13.79 22.11
CA PRO A 430 -29.18 -12.39 22.51
C PRO A 430 -29.30 -11.48 21.27
N ALA A 431 -30.10 -10.41 21.38
CA ALA A 431 -30.46 -9.51 20.27
C ALA A 431 -29.27 -9.03 19.42
N CYS A 432 -28.15 -8.70 20.06
CA CYS A 432 -26.88 -8.34 19.41
C CYS A 432 -25.79 -9.37 19.73
N THR A 433 -25.90 -10.57 19.14
CA THR A 433 -25.03 -11.71 19.47
C THR A 433 -23.53 -11.43 19.29
N VAL A 434 -23.13 -10.74 18.21
CA VAL A 434 -21.71 -10.44 17.95
C VAL A 434 -21.12 -9.46 18.96
N PHE A 435 -21.88 -8.43 19.36
CA PHE A 435 -21.42 -7.47 20.38
C PHE A 435 -21.36 -8.08 21.78
N SER A 436 -22.30 -8.98 22.10
CA SER A 436 -22.21 -9.81 23.30
C SER A 436 -20.94 -10.66 23.30
N SER A 437 -20.61 -11.32 22.19
CA SER A 437 -19.39 -12.11 22.05
C SER A 437 -18.12 -11.24 22.07
N PHE A 438 -18.16 -10.03 21.50
CA PHE A 438 -17.08 -9.06 21.60
C PHE A 438 -16.83 -8.62 23.05
N GLY A 439 -17.89 -8.33 23.82
CA GLY A 439 -17.78 -8.03 25.25
C GLY A 439 -17.12 -9.16 26.05
N VAL A 440 -17.47 -10.42 25.75
CA VAL A 440 -16.81 -11.60 26.34
C VAL A 440 -15.34 -11.69 25.93
N ALA A 441 -15.03 -11.45 24.65
CA ALA A 441 -13.65 -11.45 24.16
C ALA A 441 -12.79 -10.39 24.86
N CYS A 442 -13.31 -9.17 25.03
CA CYS A 442 -12.65 -8.07 25.73
C CYS A 442 -12.54 -8.32 27.24
N ARG A 443 -13.52 -8.95 27.88
CA ARG A 443 -13.52 -9.15 29.33
C ARG A 443 -12.66 -10.34 29.79
N TYR A 444 -12.60 -11.40 28.99
CA TYR A 444 -12.04 -12.69 29.41
C TYR A 444 -10.92 -13.24 28.52
N HIS A 445 -10.82 -12.84 27.24
CA HIS A 445 -9.94 -13.50 26.27
C HIS A 445 -8.78 -12.65 25.74
N LEU A 446 -8.67 -11.38 26.12
CA LEU A 446 -7.60 -10.48 25.65
C LEU A 446 -6.18 -11.05 25.84
N GLY A 447 -5.90 -11.70 26.97
CA GLY A 447 -4.58 -12.31 27.20
C GLY A 447 -4.24 -13.44 26.23
N SER A 448 -5.22 -14.28 25.89
CA SER A 448 -5.03 -15.35 24.90
C SER A 448 -4.88 -14.80 23.49
N ILE A 449 -5.62 -13.73 23.16
CA ILE A 449 -5.51 -13.03 21.88
C ILE A 449 -4.14 -12.34 21.76
N ALA A 450 -3.68 -11.65 22.80
CA ALA A 450 -2.37 -10.99 22.85
C ALA A 450 -1.21 -11.98 22.69
N LYS A 451 -1.31 -13.15 23.35
CA LYS A 451 -0.30 -14.22 23.21
C LYS A 451 -0.27 -14.79 21.80
N GLY A 452 -1.43 -15.07 21.20
CA GLY A 452 -1.51 -15.56 19.82
C GLY A 452 -0.97 -14.53 18.82
N SER A 453 -1.37 -13.26 18.95
CA SER A 453 -0.95 -12.20 18.03
C SER A 453 0.55 -11.93 18.09
N LEU A 454 1.16 -12.09 19.27
CA LEU A 454 2.61 -11.94 19.45
C LEU A 454 3.41 -12.96 18.63
N PHE A 455 3.03 -14.25 18.65
CA PHE A 455 3.74 -15.28 17.88
C PHE A 455 3.76 -14.98 16.37
N VAL A 456 2.61 -14.53 15.83
CA VAL A 456 2.54 -14.16 14.41
C VAL A 456 3.34 -12.90 14.13
N ALA A 457 3.30 -11.90 15.02
CA ALA A 457 4.05 -10.67 14.87
C ALA A 457 5.57 -10.91 14.89
N LEU A 458 6.07 -11.77 15.78
CA LEU A 458 7.48 -12.14 15.84
C LEU A 458 7.94 -12.84 14.55
N LEU A 459 7.17 -13.78 14.02
CA LEU A 459 7.50 -14.43 12.75
C LEU A 459 7.49 -13.46 11.57
N GLN A 460 6.52 -12.54 11.54
CA GLN A 460 6.49 -11.47 10.54
C GLN A 460 7.72 -10.58 10.64
N PHE A 461 8.10 -10.19 11.86
CA PHE A 461 9.28 -9.37 12.11
C PHE A 461 10.56 -10.05 11.61
N PHE A 462 10.79 -11.32 11.97
CA PHE A 462 11.95 -12.07 11.47
C PHE A 462 11.93 -12.20 9.95
N ARG A 463 10.77 -12.49 9.33
CA ARG A 463 10.66 -12.54 7.87
C ARG A 463 11.08 -11.22 7.22
N TRP A 464 10.64 -10.08 7.74
CA TRP A 464 11.04 -8.77 7.24
C TRP A 464 12.55 -8.52 7.36
N ILE A 465 13.16 -8.91 8.48
CA ILE A 465 14.63 -8.82 8.64
C ILE A 465 15.35 -9.66 7.59
N PHE A 466 14.98 -10.94 7.42
CA PHE A 466 15.67 -11.81 6.46
C PHE A 466 15.48 -11.37 5.01
N VAL A 467 14.31 -10.86 4.64
CA VAL A 467 14.07 -10.24 3.33
C VAL A 467 14.95 -9.01 3.15
N TYR A 468 15.03 -8.14 4.16
CA TYR A 468 15.90 -6.96 4.12
C TYR A 468 17.38 -7.34 3.96
N LEU A 469 17.86 -8.32 4.72
CA LEU A 469 19.23 -8.84 4.61
C LEU A 469 19.49 -9.47 3.23
N ASP A 470 18.56 -10.26 2.68
CA ASP A 470 18.69 -10.81 1.32
C ASP A 470 18.82 -9.69 0.27
N THR A 471 18.04 -8.61 0.39
CA THR A 471 18.13 -7.46 -0.53
C THR A 471 19.46 -6.71 -0.42
N HIS A 472 19.97 -6.49 0.79
CA HIS A 472 21.25 -5.80 0.99
C HIS A 472 22.44 -6.68 0.55
N MET A 473 22.41 -7.98 0.84
CA MET A 473 23.48 -8.89 0.46
C MET A 473 23.54 -9.17 -1.05
N LYS A 474 22.51 -8.79 -1.83
CA LYS A 474 22.60 -8.80 -3.30
C LYS A 474 23.58 -7.76 -3.85
N SER A 475 23.82 -6.65 -3.14
CA SER A 475 24.82 -5.66 -3.56
C SER A 475 26.26 -6.12 -3.28
N TRP A 476 26.45 -7.04 -2.31
CA TRP A 476 27.76 -7.60 -1.97
C TRP A 476 28.06 -8.82 -2.86
N LYS A 477 28.99 -8.64 -3.82
CA LYS A 477 29.55 -9.76 -4.60
C LYS A 477 30.43 -10.60 -3.66
N GLY A 478 30.11 -11.89 -3.44
CA GLY A 478 31.08 -12.77 -2.74
C GLY A 478 30.68 -14.19 -2.39
N ASN A 479 29.52 -14.45 -1.76
CA ASN A 479 29.27 -15.77 -1.15
C ASN A 479 27.94 -16.42 -1.57
N SER A 480 28.00 -17.32 -2.56
CA SER A 480 26.85 -18.12 -3.02
C SER A 480 26.23 -18.97 -1.91
N PHE A 481 27.03 -19.46 -0.96
CA PHE A 481 26.56 -20.22 0.20
C PHE A 481 25.64 -19.39 1.11
N LEU A 482 26.04 -18.15 1.44
CA LEU A 482 25.24 -17.26 2.29
C LEU A 482 23.91 -16.86 1.62
N LYS A 483 23.92 -16.66 0.30
CA LYS A 483 22.70 -16.40 -0.49
C LYS A 483 21.73 -17.58 -0.44
N GLY A 484 22.23 -18.80 -0.65
CA GLY A 484 21.41 -20.02 -0.55
C GLY A 484 20.83 -20.24 0.85
N PHE A 485 21.63 -19.99 1.89
CA PHE A 485 21.21 -20.11 3.29
C PHE A 485 20.13 -19.10 3.68
N LEU A 486 20.30 -17.82 3.33
CA LEU A 486 19.31 -16.77 3.60
C LEU A 486 17.99 -17.03 2.86
N TRP A 487 18.06 -17.51 1.61
CA TRP A 487 16.89 -17.91 0.85
C TRP A 487 16.13 -19.07 1.51
N CYS A 488 16.85 -20.09 1.98
CA CYS A 488 16.26 -21.23 2.69
C CYS A 488 15.56 -20.80 3.99
N ILE A 489 16.20 -19.97 4.82
CA ILE A 489 15.57 -19.44 6.05
C ILE A 489 14.35 -18.59 5.74
N SER A 490 14.43 -17.70 4.75
CA SER A 490 13.30 -16.86 4.34
C SER A 490 12.10 -17.70 3.90
N CYS A 491 12.35 -18.78 3.15
CA CYS A 491 11.33 -19.77 2.78
C CYS A 491 10.73 -20.48 4.01
N CYS A 492 11.57 -21.00 4.92
CA CYS A 492 11.13 -21.66 6.15
C CYS A 492 10.31 -20.73 7.05
N LEU A 493 10.70 -19.45 7.18
CA LEU A 493 9.96 -18.45 7.94
C LEU A 493 8.62 -18.12 7.29
N TRP A 494 8.56 -18.07 5.96
CA TRP A 494 7.30 -17.89 5.24
C TRP A 494 6.34 -19.07 5.51
N VAL A 495 6.84 -20.31 5.43
CA VAL A 495 6.05 -21.50 5.77
C VAL A 495 5.61 -21.48 7.24
N ALA A 496 6.52 -21.16 8.17
CA ALA A 496 6.21 -21.05 9.59
C ALA A 496 5.16 -19.97 9.87
N GLU A 497 5.25 -18.80 9.22
CA GLU A 497 4.25 -17.74 9.31
C GLU A 497 2.87 -18.25 8.88
N LYS A 498 2.79 -19.01 7.78
CA LYS A 498 1.52 -19.60 7.30
C LYS A 498 0.96 -20.64 8.27
N ILE A 499 1.81 -21.53 8.79
CA ILE A 499 1.41 -22.54 9.77
C ILE A 499 0.91 -21.88 11.06
N VAL A 500 1.65 -20.90 11.61
CA VAL A 500 1.24 -20.23 12.84
C VAL A 500 -0.02 -19.38 12.63
N LYS A 501 -0.19 -18.73 11.47
CA LYS A 501 -1.46 -18.06 11.13
C LYS A 501 -2.63 -19.05 11.09
N PHE A 502 -2.44 -20.23 10.51
CA PHE A 502 -3.44 -21.29 10.50
C PHE A 502 -3.76 -21.79 11.91
N ILE A 503 -2.75 -22.06 12.73
CA ILE A 503 -2.95 -22.50 14.12
C ILE A 503 -3.65 -21.41 14.93
N ASN A 504 -3.22 -20.15 14.83
CA ASN A 504 -3.84 -19.01 15.51
C ASN A 504 -5.32 -18.89 15.17
N LYS A 505 -5.63 -18.94 13.87
CA LYS A 505 -7.01 -18.90 13.37
C LYS A 505 -7.85 -19.96 14.09
N ASN A 506 -7.43 -21.22 14.08
CA ASN A 506 -8.21 -22.29 14.69
C ASN A 506 -8.20 -22.27 16.23
N ALA A 507 -7.10 -21.85 16.85
CA ALA A 507 -6.98 -21.67 18.29
C ALA A 507 -7.96 -20.62 18.80
N TYR A 508 -8.12 -19.49 18.10
CA TYR A 508 -9.07 -18.45 18.47
C TYR A 508 -10.52 -18.91 18.42
N ILE A 509 -10.90 -19.78 17.45
CA ILE A 509 -12.23 -20.41 17.49
C ILE A 509 -12.39 -21.25 18.75
N MET A 510 -11.39 -22.08 19.09
CA MET A 510 -11.48 -22.91 20.30
C MET A 510 -11.49 -22.10 21.60
N VAL A 511 -10.79 -20.96 21.64
CA VAL A 511 -10.89 -19.98 22.74
C VAL A 511 -12.34 -19.50 22.85
N ALA A 512 -12.99 -19.16 21.73
CA ALA A 512 -14.38 -18.72 21.72
C ALA A 512 -15.39 -19.81 22.11
N ILE A 513 -15.13 -21.08 21.75
CA ILE A 513 -16.03 -22.21 22.04
C ILE A 513 -15.90 -22.67 23.50
N LYS A 514 -14.67 -22.89 23.98
CA LYS A 514 -14.40 -23.53 25.28
C LYS A 514 -13.97 -22.57 26.38
N GLY A 515 -13.61 -21.33 26.04
CA GLY A 515 -13.11 -20.34 27.00
C GLY A 515 -11.74 -20.66 27.60
N GLN A 516 -10.96 -21.58 27.01
CA GLN A 516 -9.66 -22.02 27.52
C GLN A 516 -8.50 -21.13 27.02
N GLY A 517 -7.38 -21.16 27.74
CA GLY A 517 -6.17 -20.41 27.36
C GLY A 517 -5.57 -20.83 26.01
N TYR A 518 -4.88 -19.89 25.35
CA TYR A 518 -4.37 -20.03 23.98
C TYR A 518 -3.68 -21.38 23.66
N CYS A 519 -2.69 -21.81 24.44
CA CYS A 519 -1.93 -23.03 24.13
C CYS A 519 -2.78 -24.31 24.17
N ARG A 520 -3.70 -24.41 25.13
CA ARG A 520 -4.62 -25.55 25.25
C ARG A 520 -5.61 -25.57 24.09
N SER A 521 -6.17 -24.40 23.77
CA SER A 521 -7.06 -24.20 22.62
C SER A 521 -6.37 -24.51 21.29
N ALA A 522 -5.11 -24.12 21.12
CA ALA A 522 -4.32 -24.41 19.92
C ALA A 522 -4.07 -25.92 19.73
N SER A 523 -3.60 -26.59 20.79
CA SER A 523 -3.37 -28.05 20.76
C SER A 523 -4.66 -28.81 20.44
N ARG A 524 -5.76 -28.47 21.12
CA ARG A 524 -7.07 -29.09 20.87
C ARG A 524 -7.57 -28.82 19.45
N ALA A 525 -7.46 -27.58 18.96
CA ALA A 525 -7.86 -27.22 17.60
C ALA A 525 -7.10 -28.06 16.56
N VAL A 526 -5.78 -28.15 16.68
CA VAL A 526 -4.95 -28.95 15.76
C VAL A 526 -5.32 -30.43 15.83
N SER A 527 -5.48 -30.98 17.04
CA SER A 527 -5.91 -32.37 17.23
C SER A 527 -7.23 -32.67 16.53
N LEU A 528 -8.26 -31.82 16.70
CA LEU A 528 -9.56 -31.99 16.03
C LEU A 528 -9.46 -31.93 14.50
N LEU A 529 -8.66 -31.00 13.98
CA LEU A 529 -8.47 -30.81 12.54
C LEU A 529 -7.72 -31.99 11.93
N VAL A 530 -6.69 -32.52 12.60
CA VAL A 530 -5.93 -33.69 12.11
C VAL A 530 -6.77 -34.95 12.14
N SER A 531 -7.51 -35.21 13.23
CA SER A 531 -8.41 -36.36 13.34
C SER A 531 -9.53 -36.35 12.29
N ASN A 532 -9.87 -35.18 11.74
CA ASN A 532 -10.90 -35.00 10.71
C ASN A 532 -10.37 -34.38 9.41
N ALA A 533 -9.07 -34.54 9.12
CA ALA A 533 -8.35 -33.75 8.11
C ALA A 533 -9.03 -33.75 6.74
N LEU A 534 -9.42 -34.92 6.23
CA LEU A 534 -10.04 -35.05 4.91
C LEU A 534 -11.39 -34.32 4.84
N ARG A 535 -12.17 -34.31 5.93
CA ARG A 535 -13.47 -33.61 5.96
C ARG A 535 -13.26 -32.10 5.98
N VAL A 536 -12.37 -31.62 6.84
CA VAL A 536 -12.03 -30.20 6.98
C VAL A 536 -11.44 -29.66 5.69
N ALA A 537 -10.48 -30.38 5.08
CA ALA A 537 -9.80 -29.97 3.87
C ALA A 537 -10.76 -29.78 2.70
N VAL A 538 -11.74 -30.67 2.52
CA VAL A 538 -12.77 -30.50 1.49
C VAL A 538 -13.61 -29.26 1.75
N VAL A 539 -14.03 -29.01 3.00
CA VAL A 539 -14.84 -27.82 3.32
C VAL A 539 -14.05 -26.53 3.08
N SER A 540 -12.77 -26.49 3.49
CA SER A 540 -11.93 -25.32 3.29
C SER A 540 -11.67 -25.06 1.81
N VAL A 541 -11.30 -26.08 1.03
CA VAL A 541 -11.04 -25.92 -0.42
C VAL A 541 -12.28 -25.45 -1.17
N VAL A 542 -13.44 -26.07 -0.91
CA VAL A 542 -14.71 -25.66 -1.56
C VAL A 542 -15.12 -24.25 -1.11
N GLY A 543 -14.99 -23.95 0.19
CA GLY A 543 -15.31 -22.62 0.75
C GLY A 543 -14.42 -21.53 0.16
N ASP A 544 -13.10 -21.74 0.12
CA ASP A 544 -12.13 -20.80 -0.43
C ASP A 544 -12.39 -20.53 -1.91
N PHE A 545 -12.72 -21.58 -2.69
CA PHE A 545 -13.10 -21.44 -4.09
C PHE A 545 -14.37 -20.60 -4.27
N LEU A 546 -15.44 -20.88 -3.51
CA LEU A 546 -16.69 -20.13 -3.58
C LEU A 546 -16.50 -18.66 -3.19
N ILE A 547 -15.68 -18.41 -2.19
CA ILE A 547 -15.32 -17.06 -1.74
C ILE A 547 -14.54 -16.33 -2.84
N TRP A 548 -13.52 -16.97 -3.42
CA TRP A 548 -12.72 -16.40 -4.50
C TRP A 548 -13.58 -16.06 -5.72
N MET A 549 -14.42 -16.99 -6.15
CA MET A 549 -15.34 -16.80 -7.26
C MET A 549 -16.34 -15.67 -6.97
N GLY A 550 -16.86 -15.58 -5.75
CA GLY A 550 -17.75 -14.49 -5.34
C GLY A 550 -17.12 -13.11 -5.50
N LYS A 551 -15.87 -12.95 -5.07
CA LYS A 551 -15.13 -11.68 -5.22
C LYS A 551 -14.98 -11.29 -6.69
N LEU A 552 -14.69 -12.27 -7.57
CA LEU A 552 -14.60 -12.04 -9.01
C LEU A 552 -15.95 -11.62 -9.59
N CYS A 553 -17.02 -12.36 -9.30
CA CYS A 553 -18.38 -12.06 -9.78
C CYS A 553 -18.85 -10.67 -9.33
N ILE A 554 -18.64 -10.31 -8.07
CA ILE A 554 -19.02 -9.00 -7.52
C ILE A 554 -18.23 -7.87 -8.19
N ALA A 555 -16.91 -8.05 -8.35
CA ALA A 555 -16.05 -7.06 -9.00
C ALA A 555 -16.44 -6.85 -10.47
N CYS A 556 -16.73 -7.93 -11.20
CA CYS A 556 -17.22 -7.86 -12.58
C CYS A 556 -18.60 -7.19 -12.68
N ALA A 557 -19.55 -7.55 -11.81
CA ALA A 557 -20.89 -6.94 -11.80
C ALA A 557 -20.82 -5.44 -11.49
N ALA A 558 -19.98 -5.03 -10.54
CA ALA A 558 -19.74 -3.62 -10.23
C ALA A 558 -19.04 -2.89 -11.39
N GLY A 559 -18.13 -3.54 -12.11
CA GLY A 559 -17.50 -3.00 -13.32
C GLY A 559 -18.49 -2.79 -14.47
N LEU A 560 -19.37 -3.77 -14.71
CA LEU A 560 -20.46 -3.65 -15.70
C LEU A 560 -21.43 -2.53 -15.34
N LEU A 561 -21.79 -2.41 -14.06
CA LEU A 561 -22.62 -1.31 -13.57
C LEU A 561 -21.92 0.05 -13.75
N ALA A 562 -20.62 0.14 -13.43
CA ALA A 562 -19.83 1.35 -13.61
C ALA A 562 -19.75 1.75 -15.10
N PHE A 563 -19.56 0.77 -15.99
CA PHE A 563 -19.56 0.98 -17.42
C PHE A 563 -20.93 1.51 -17.91
N ALA A 564 -22.03 0.88 -17.50
CA ALA A 564 -23.37 1.31 -17.86
C ALA A 564 -23.68 2.74 -17.36
N ILE A 565 -23.22 3.12 -16.16
CA ILE A 565 -23.37 4.48 -15.65
C ILE A 565 -22.51 5.46 -16.45
N SER A 566 -21.28 5.09 -16.81
CA SER A 566 -20.37 5.95 -17.58
C SER A 566 -20.86 6.24 -19.00
N ASP A 567 -21.71 5.37 -19.55
CA ASP A 567 -22.31 5.53 -20.89
C ASP A 567 -23.55 6.44 -20.89
N THR A 568 -23.98 6.92 -19.72
CA THR A 568 -25.13 7.84 -19.64
C THR A 568 -24.76 9.25 -20.11
N LYS A 569 -25.75 9.98 -20.65
CA LYS A 569 -25.61 11.35 -21.18
C LYS A 569 -24.90 12.34 -20.24
N TYR A 570 -25.04 12.13 -18.92
CA TYR A 570 -24.38 12.96 -17.90
C TYR A 570 -22.85 12.94 -17.98
N TYR A 571 -22.26 11.83 -18.43
CA TYR A 571 -20.81 11.63 -18.48
C TYR A 571 -20.25 11.70 -19.91
N THR A 572 -21.10 11.59 -20.94
CA THR A 572 -20.71 11.64 -22.35
C THR A 572 -20.92 12.99 -23.03
N ASP A 573 -21.88 13.82 -22.58
CA ASP A 573 -22.23 15.09 -23.25
C ASP A 573 -21.46 16.30 -22.65
N PRO A 574 -20.46 16.86 -23.37
CA PRO A 574 -19.67 17.98 -22.85
C PRO A 574 -20.43 19.31 -22.82
N VAL A 575 -21.49 19.44 -23.62
CA VAL A 575 -22.26 20.70 -23.77
C VAL A 575 -23.26 20.87 -22.64
N ASN A 576 -24.02 19.81 -22.32
CA ASN A 576 -25.07 19.87 -21.31
C ASN A 576 -24.52 19.73 -19.88
N TYR A 577 -23.43 18.96 -19.70
CA TYR A 577 -22.89 18.63 -18.38
C TYR A 577 -21.34 18.78 -18.31
N PRO A 578 -20.79 19.99 -18.50
CA PRO A 578 -19.33 20.20 -18.56
C PRO A 578 -18.59 19.86 -17.24
N SER A 579 -19.27 19.95 -16.10
CA SER A 579 -18.71 19.62 -14.78
C SER A 579 -18.59 18.12 -14.51
N MET A 580 -19.34 17.30 -15.26
CA MET A 580 -19.42 15.85 -15.08
C MET A 580 -18.85 15.05 -16.27
N TYR A 581 -18.64 15.67 -17.43
CA TYR A 581 -18.03 15.05 -18.61
C TYR A 581 -16.67 14.38 -18.33
N LEU A 582 -16.53 13.10 -18.72
CA LEU A 582 -15.29 12.32 -18.63
C LEU A 582 -14.55 12.28 -19.96
N THR A 583 -13.23 12.49 -19.91
CA THR A 583 -12.37 12.32 -21.09
C THR A 583 -12.12 10.83 -21.38
N SER A 584 -11.97 10.02 -20.33
CA SER A 584 -11.90 8.56 -20.42
C SER A 584 -12.46 7.87 -19.17
N PRO A 585 -13.43 6.94 -19.32
CA PRO A 585 -14.06 6.27 -18.18
C PRO A 585 -13.25 5.12 -17.58
N ILE A 586 -12.13 4.74 -18.21
CA ILE A 586 -11.36 3.55 -17.83
C ILE A 586 -10.88 3.61 -16.39
N LEU A 587 -10.28 4.73 -15.96
CA LEU A 587 -9.74 4.85 -14.61
C LEU A 587 -10.83 4.87 -13.53
N PRO A 588 -11.93 5.65 -13.67
CA PRO A 588 -13.07 5.56 -12.75
C PRO A 588 -13.70 4.17 -12.66
N ILE A 589 -13.85 3.45 -13.79
CA ILE A 589 -14.35 2.07 -13.80
C ILE A 589 -13.38 1.15 -13.06
N ALA A 590 -12.08 1.23 -13.35
CA ALA A 590 -11.06 0.43 -12.67
C ALA A 590 -11.05 0.68 -11.15
N LEU A 591 -11.20 1.93 -10.74
CA LEU A 591 -11.31 2.30 -9.32
C LEU A 591 -12.59 1.77 -8.68
N SER A 592 -13.73 1.81 -9.41
CA SER A 592 -14.98 1.21 -8.97
C SER A 592 -14.85 -0.30 -8.76
N ILE A 593 -14.22 -1.01 -9.70
CA ILE A 593 -13.95 -2.46 -9.59
C ILE A 593 -13.06 -2.74 -8.38
N LEU A 594 -12.00 -1.95 -8.17
CA LEU A 594 -11.10 -2.09 -7.03
C LEU A 594 -11.85 -1.91 -5.70
N ILE A 595 -12.67 -0.85 -5.58
CA ILE A 595 -13.48 -0.60 -4.37
C ILE A 595 -14.47 -1.73 -4.14
N ALA A 596 -15.18 -2.19 -5.17
CA ALA A 596 -16.11 -3.30 -5.06
C ALA A 596 -15.41 -4.61 -4.64
N TYR A 597 -14.20 -4.87 -5.12
CA TYR A 597 -13.39 -6.02 -4.71
C TYR A 597 -12.95 -5.93 -3.24
N ILE A 598 -12.62 -4.73 -2.75
CA ILE A 598 -12.31 -4.50 -1.32
C ILE A 598 -13.56 -4.76 -0.47
N VAL A 599 -14.71 -4.22 -0.86
CA VAL A 599 -15.99 -4.47 -0.18
C VAL A 599 -16.29 -5.97 -0.16
N ALA A 600 -16.25 -6.64 -1.32
CA ALA A 600 -16.46 -8.09 -1.41
C ALA A 600 -15.49 -8.88 -0.52
N SER A 601 -14.26 -8.41 -0.35
CA SER A 601 -13.26 -9.03 0.52
C SER A 601 -13.61 -8.93 2.00
N LEU A 602 -14.20 -7.81 2.45
CA LEU A 602 -14.68 -7.66 3.82
C LEU A 602 -15.85 -8.61 4.12
N PHE A 603 -16.81 -8.72 3.21
CA PHE A 603 -17.94 -9.65 3.36
C PHE A 603 -17.49 -11.12 3.32
N SER A 604 -16.58 -11.42 2.40
CA SER A 604 -15.97 -12.74 2.28
C SER A 604 -15.24 -13.18 3.54
N MET A 605 -14.59 -12.23 4.23
CA MET A 605 -13.90 -12.49 5.50
C MET A 605 -14.87 -13.00 6.56
N VAL A 606 -16.02 -12.35 6.73
CA VAL A 606 -17.08 -12.80 7.66
C VAL A 606 -17.50 -14.23 7.37
N TYR A 607 -17.65 -14.54 6.08
CA TYR A 607 -18.10 -15.84 5.63
C TYR A 607 -17.05 -16.94 5.86
N ASP A 608 -15.79 -16.68 5.54
CA ASP A 608 -14.66 -17.59 5.86
C ASP A 608 -14.63 -17.93 7.35
N TYR A 609 -14.84 -16.91 8.20
CA TYR A 609 -14.80 -17.07 9.65
C TYR A 609 -16.00 -17.90 10.14
N ALA A 610 -17.19 -17.67 9.56
CA ALA A 610 -18.37 -18.46 9.85
C ALA A 610 -18.20 -19.93 9.44
N ILE A 611 -17.71 -20.21 8.22
CA ILE A 611 -17.46 -21.60 7.77
C ILE A 611 -16.47 -22.30 8.70
N SER A 612 -15.34 -21.65 8.97
CA SER A 612 -14.29 -22.21 9.82
C SER A 612 -14.81 -22.53 11.22
N THR A 613 -15.66 -21.65 11.77
CA THR A 613 -16.28 -21.85 13.09
C THR A 613 -17.27 -23.00 13.09
N ILE A 614 -18.19 -23.07 12.11
CA ILE A 614 -19.17 -24.16 12.00
C ILE A 614 -18.47 -25.51 11.87
N VAL A 615 -17.42 -25.59 11.04
CA VAL A 615 -16.64 -26.83 10.87
C VAL A 615 -16.00 -27.26 12.18
N LEU A 616 -15.38 -26.33 12.93
CA LEU A 616 -14.70 -26.70 14.16
C LEU A 616 -15.68 -27.03 15.30
N CYS A 617 -16.79 -26.30 15.42
CA CYS A 617 -17.91 -26.64 16.31
C CYS A 617 -18.43 -28.05 16.02
N PHE A 618 -18.63 -28.38 14.74
CA PHE A 618 -19.08 -29.69 14.32
C PHE A 618 -18.08 -30.80 14.62
N CYS A 619 -16.79 -30.57 14.38
CA CYS A 619 -15.75 -31.53 14.75
C CYS A 619 -15.71 -31.77 16.26
N GLU A 620 -15.81 -30.72 17.07
CA GLU A 620 -15.83 -30.83 18.54
C GLU A 620 -17.09 -31.51 19.07
N ASP A 621 -18.25 -31.27 18.44
CA ASP A 621 -19.53 -31.92 18.77
C ASP A 621 -19.50 -33.42 18.44
N CYS A 622 -18.97 -33.79 17.27
CA CYS A 622 -18.71 -35.18 16.91
C CYS A 622 -17.76 -35.86 17.92
N GLU A 623 -16.66 -35.21 18.30
CA GLU A 623 -15.68 -35.79 19.22
C GLU A 623 -16.26 -35.97 20.63
N SER A 624 -17.08 -35.03 21.10
CA SER A 624 -17.68 -35.07 22.44
C SER A 624 -18.79 -36.13 22.57
N HIS A 625 -19.38 -36.56 21.46
CA HIS A 625 -20.55 -37.43 21.45
C HIS A 625 -20.33 -38.70 20.60
N ASN A 626 -19.14 -39.32 20.66
CA ASN A 626 -18.83 -40.59 19.98
C ASN A 626 -19.18 -40.60 18.47
N GLY A 627 -18.86 -39.53 17.76
CA GLY A 627 -19.10 -39.37 16.32
C GLY A 627 -20.49 -38.83 15.95
N HIS A 628 -21.33 -38.54 16.94
CA HIS A 628 -22.74 -38.24 16.77
C HIS A 628 -23.12 -36.84 17.27
N PRO A 629 -23.13 -35.81 16.41
CA PRO A 629 -23.40 -34.45 16.85
C PRO A 629 -24.85 -34.33 17.37
N GLN A 630 -25.03 -33.61 18.47
CA GLN A 630 -26.33 -33.39 19.11
C GLN A 630 -26.87 -31.98 18.84
N TYR A 631 -25.98 -31.00 18.72
CA TYR A 631 -26.34 -29.58 18.63
C TYR A 631 -26.28 -29.05 17.19
N ALA A 632 -25.90 -29.89 16.23
CA ALA A 632 -25.86 -29.51 14.82
C ALA A 632 -27.25 -29.02 14.33
N PRO A 633 -27.33 -27.92 13.59
CA PRO A 633 -28.59 -27.48 12.98
C PRO A 633 -29.20 -28.54 12.07
N ALA A 634 -30.54 -28.56 11.96
CA ALA A 634 -31.32 -29.60 11.27
C ALA A 634 -30.80 -29.92 9.85
N LEU A 635 -30.44 -28.89 9.08
CA LEU A 635 -29.88 -29.06 7.73
C LEU A 635 -28.63 -29.94 7.71
N LEU A 636 -27.74 -29.77 8.69
CA LEU A 636 -26.50 -30.54 8.79
C LEU A 636 -26.78 -31.98 9.25
N LEU A 637 -27.68 -32.17 10.22
CA LEU A 637 -28.12 -33.49 10.70
C LEU A 637 -28.76 -34.32 9.58
N HIS A 638 -29.67 -33.72 8.80
CA HIS A 638 -30.32 -34.39 7.67
C HIS A 638 -29.30 -34.86 6.61
N THR A 639 -28.28 -34.04 6.31
CA THR A 639 -27.24 -34.45 5.35
C THR A 639 -26.36 -35.60 5.82
N MET A 640 -26.36 -35.90 7.13
CA MET A 640 -25.68 -37.06 7.70
C MET A 640 -26.57 -38.31 7.80
N GLY A 641 -27.84 -38.25 7.38
CA GLY A 641 -28.74 -39.40 7.35
C GLY A 641 -29.43 -39.72 8.68
N ARG A 642 -29.67 -38.72 9.54
CA ARG A 642 -30.45 -38.88 10.78
C ARG A 642 -31.86 -38.28 10.66
N PRO A 643 -32.93 -38.99 11.06
CA PRO A 643 -34.29 -38.46 11.13
C PRO A 643 -34.49 -37.52 12.33
N GLU A 644 -35.45 -36.60 12.20
CA GLU A 644 -35.75 -35.46 13.10
C GLU A 644 -36.24 -35.82 14.52
N ALA A 645 -36.24 -37.10 14.90
CA ALA A 645 -36.96 -37.62 16.06
C ALA A 645 -36.44 -37.21 17.46
N HIS A 646 -35.34 -36.46 17.55
CA HIS A 646 -34.77 -36.01 18.83
C HIS A 646 -34.98 -34.51 19.14
N MET A 647 -35.77 -33.79 18.34
CA MET A 647 -35.96 -32.34 18.52
C MET A 647 -37.18 -31.94 19.38
N ASN A 648 -37.94 -32.90 19.92
CA ASN A 648 -39.17 -32.65 20.69
C ASN A 648 -39.12 -33.08 22.17
N SER A 649 -37.94 -33.23 22.78
CA SER A 649 -37.82 -33.53 24.23
C SER A 649 -37.11 -32.41 24.99
#